data_AF-A0A7K8YRE2-F1
#
_entry.id   AF-A0A7K8YRE2-F1
#
_cell.length_a   1.000
_cell.length_b   1.000
_cell.length_c   1.000
_cell.angle_alpha   90.00
_cell.angle_beta   90.00
_cell.angle_gamma   90.00
#
_symmetry.space_group_name_H-M   'P 1'
#
loop_
_entity.id
_entity.type
_entity.pdbx_description
1 polymer ?
#
loop_
_entity_poly.entity_id
_entity_poly.type
_entity_poly.pdbx_seq_one_letter_code
_entity_poly.pdbx_strand_id
1 'polypeptide(L)'
;MALSNSVTTCLSEPVHYAICKLGFEKKQSYDINNILSGNGEVCWQAITEHVCYLESDQSVDYIKSIRSLGPVCESVNLHFTSLTKEQFIIQYASWFHWTNCTEVFLEVFDVLQYTQATEVALGLMKLTSCLERALGDVYLLKGNDCPFLLRDLLASEQLAVVFGQPVMNVLRIFIGSPYGLNLRNVLWHGFASPQEIPTKYCAMLLFLTAGLGQLLQTYLLQTKCVLVHRPYVIFISLEELNVFPGKYLNINLNNETLSLAEELVKLSSFVLKTMLPFWIAGLTAFKQSRYADSMILLLPQLEAGLRLLFTTTNKCPNRLLTAESSALYTTFDEMLAKHLDNEEINQLPVVLGEPAMASEFLWDFLNHQEGPRIRDRLSHGEINLEAFPRVVANQIVAFAITLLCRFSDEDMLSFKEHMVIKPLMDCASCYQSRFHPISRLKKQVLECMKSIHSWSELLTVPEEQVQTIKGLEENAEASTFILMLSEITSQLLQYMPQNCCSSDDSINSVLTERLLVGLCDTRIRTLYSPRPVLEIVVILRKISTQCHQVSEQVVASAEMRYTQWMNKTLRSRQRHNYLRMLNSIKFLSPVLRLILIFITLELVSVLSVCKKNPFDYQQYLKFLKSVLQYTENLVTYTSAEKNKWDEAMELTHNTLIKIRKISDRKLMLMHLAT
;
A
#
# COMPACT_ATOMS: atom_id res chain seq x y z
N MET A 1 -8.64 -31.69 -15.10
CA MET A 1 -8.74 -31.79 -13.64
C MET A 1 -8.01 -33.04 -13.16
N ALA A 2 -6.74 -32.89 -12.76
CA ALA A 2 -5.97 -33.87 -11.99
C ALA A 2 -4.61 -33.21 -11.68
N LEU A 3 -4.50 -32.45 -10.58
CA LEU A 3 -3.22 -31.98 -9.99
C LEU A 3 -3.53 -31.20 -8.70
N SER A 4 -3.88 -31.91 -7.62
CA SER A 4 -3.87 -31.34 -6.27
C SER A 4 -3.47 -32.33 -5.17
N ASN A 5 -3.23 -33.60 -5.51
CA ASN A 5 -2.94 -34.66 -4.54
C ASN A 5 -1.44 -34.99 -4.36
N SER A 6 -0.51 -34.30 -5.04
CA SER A 6 0.92 -34.70 -5.06
C SER A 6 1.91 -33.69 -4.50
N VAL A 7 1.52 -32.45 -4.19
CA VAL A 7 2.46 -31.47 -3.65
C VAL A 7 2.55 -31.66 -2.14
N THR A 8 3.61 -32.32 -1.69
CA THR A 8 3.89 -32.57 -0.26
C THR A 8 4.70 -31.45 0.38
N THR A 9 5.39 -30.64 -0.43
CA THR A 9 6.18 -29.49 0.01
C THR A 9 6.30 -28.46 -1.12
N CYS A 10 6.37 -27.19 -0.76
CA CYS A 10 6.70 -26.08 -1.68
C CYS A 10 8.16 -25.60 -1.47
N LEU A 11 9.01 -26.41 -0.85
CA LEU A 11 10.45 -26.21 -0.80
C LEU A 11 11.11 -27.08 -1.86
N SER A 12 11.99 -26.52 -2.69
CA SER A 12 12.76 -27.37 -3.61
C SER A 12 13.71 -28.28 -2.83
N GLU A 13 14.13 -29.40 -3.41
CA GLU A 13 14.93 -30.40 -2.69
C GLU A 13 16.17 -29.80 -1.99
N PRO A 14 16.96 -28.91 -2.62
CA PRO A 14 18.06 -28.23 -1.93
C PRO A 14 17.63 -27.37 -0.74
N VAL A 15 16.54 -26.61 -0.88
CA VAL A 15 16.02 -25.72 0.17
C VAL A 15 15.44 -26.55 1.32
N HIS A 16 14.67 -27.58 1.00
CA HIS A 16 14.14 -28.52 1.98
C HIS A 16 15.27 -29.22 2.75
N TYR A 17 16.32 -29.69 2.07
CA TYR A 17 17.47 -30.30 2.72
C TYR A 17 18.19 -29.31 3.65
N ALA A 18 18.45 -28.08 3.19
CA ALA A 18 19.11 -27.05 3.98
C ALA A 18 18.33 -26.69 5.27
N ILE A 19 17.01 -26.51 5.16
CA ILE A 19 16.16 -26.14 6.30
C ILE A 19 15.92 -27.33 7.22
N CYS A 20 15.42 -28.44 6.68
CA CYS A 20 14.84 -29.52 7.49
C CYS A 20 15.88 -30.55 7.98
N LYS A 21 17.04 -30.67 7.31
CA LYS A 21 17.97 -31.79 7.54
C LYS A 21 19.40 -31.36 7.87
N LEU A 22 19.97 -30.44 7.09
CA LEU A 22 21.41 -30.12 7.09
C LEU A 22 21.98 -29.75 8.47
N GLY A 23 21.29 -28.91 9.24
CA GLY A 23 21.72 -28.53 10.59
C GLY A 23 21.68 -29.68 11.60
N PHE A 24 20.86 -30.70 11.37
CA PHE A 24 20.57 -31.74 12.36
C PHE A 24 21.18 -33.10 12.00
N GLU A 25 22.10 -33.13 11.03
CA GLU A 25 22.87 -34.34 10.69
C GLU A 25 23.75 -34.79 11.85
N LYS A 26 24.30 -33.83 12.61
CA LYS A 26 25.05 -34.08 13.83
C LYS A 26 24.08 -34.14 15.02
N LYS A 27 24.01 -35.30 15.67
CA LYS A 27 23.17 -35.51 16.88
C LYS A 27 23.85 -35.11 18.19
N GLN A 28 25.06 -34.57 18.14
CA GLN A 28 25.79 -34.12 19.33
C GLN A 28 25.22 -32.78 19.80
N SER A 29 24.94 -32.64 21.09
CA SER A 29 24.59 -31.34 21.69
C SER A 29 25.86 -30.55 22.03
N TYR A 30 25.85 -29.25 21.78
CA TYR A 30 26.90 -28.34 22.23
C TYR A 30 26.64 -27.96 23.69
N ASP A 31 27.67 -27.80 24.52
CA ASP A 31 27.44 -27.38 25.92
C ASP A 31 26.91 -25.93 25.96
N ILE A 32 25.74 -25.72 26.57
CA ILE A 32 25.12 -24.39 26.72
C ILE A 32 26.06 -23.42 27.46
N ASN A 33 26.88 -23.92 28.40
CA ASN A 33 27.81 -23.10 29.18
C ASN A 33 28.94 -22.50 28.33
N ASN A 34 29.17 -23.01 27.13
CA ASN A 34 30.14 -22.44 26.19
C ASN A 34 29.55 -21.28 25.38
N ILE A 35 28.23 -21.22 25.21
CA ILE A 35 27.52 -20.18 24.45
C ILE A 35 26.78 -19.16 25.32
N LEU A 36 26.61 -19.45 26.62
CA LEU A 36 25.93 -18.59 27.59
C LEU A 36 26.78 -18.48 28.86
N SER A 37 27.09 -17.25 29.29
CA SER A 37 27.80 -17.03 30.55
C SER A 37 26.90 -17.28 31.76
N GLY A 38 27.49 -17.49 32.94
CA GLY A 38 26.73 -17.69 34.19
C GLY A 38 25.84 -16.51 34.58
N ASN A 39 26.10 -15.33 34.02
CA ASN A 39 25.36 -14.09 34.17
C ASN A 39 24.34 -13.86 33.04
N GLY A 40 24.14 -14.83 32.14
CA GLY A 40 23.11 -14.80 31.10
C GLY A 40 23.50 -14.03 29.83
N GLU A 41 24.78 -13.73 29.63
CA GLU A 41 25.27 -13.05 28.43
C GLU A 41 25.61 -14.04 27.33
N VAL A 42 25.25 -13.68 26.09
CA VAL A 42 25.50 -14.50 24.90
C VAL A 42 26.97 -14.43 24.52
N CYS A 43 27.65 -15.58 24.50
CA CYS A 43 29.03 -15.69 24.05
C CYS A 43 29.09 -15.72 22.52
N TRP A 44 29.11 -14.53 21.90
CA TRP A 44 29.17 -14.39 20.44
C TRP A 44 30.41 -15.03 19.81
N GLN A 45 31.55 -15.03 20.50
CA GLN A 45 32.77 -15.67 20.01
C GLN A 45 32.51 -17.16 19.71
N ALA A 46 31.97 -17.91 20.69
CA ALA A 46 31.66 -19.33 20.52
C ALA A 46 30.68 -19.59 19.38
N ILE A 47 29.68 -18.73 19.17
CA ILE A 47 28.72 -18.87 18.06
C ILE A 47 29.38 -18.59 16.72
N THR A 48 30.18 -17.53 16.62
CA THR A 48 30.79 -17.09 15.37
C THR A 48 31.93 -18.01 14.90
N GLU A 49 32.54 -18.79 15.79
CA GLU A 49 33.48 -19.86 15.45
C GLU A 49 32.85 -20.97 14.58
N HIS A 50 31.52 -21.11 14.60
CA HIS A 50 30.80 -22.04 13.72
C HIS A 50 30.55 -21.48 12.31
N VAL A 51 30.85 -20.21 12.04
CA VAL A 51 30.72 -19.62 10.71
C VAL A 51 31.95 -19.98 9.88
N CYS A 52 31.74 -20.68 8.78
CA CYS A 52 32.77 -21.06 7.84
C CYS A 52 32.81 -20.07 6.66
N TYR A 53 34.02 -19.85 6.13
CA TYR A 53 34.24 -18.97 4.98
C TYR A 53 34.87 -19.77 3.82
N LEU A 54 34.55 -19.38 2.60
CA LEU A 54 35.16 -19.93 1.39
C LEU A 54 36.61 -19.43 1.27
N GLU A 55 37.52 -20.32 0.90
CA GLU A 55 38.94 -20.00 0.73
C GLU A 55 39.19 -18.98 -0.39
N SER A 56 38.31 -18.95 -1.40
CA SER A 56 38.47 -18.12 -2.60
C SER A 56 38.30 -16.63 -2.35
N ASP A 57 37.22 -16.23 -1.68
CA ASP A 57 36.78 -14.83 -1.59
C ASP A 57 36.39 -14.41 -0.17
N GLN A 58 36.63 -15.27 0.83
CA GLN A 58 36.24 -15.05 2.23
C GLN A 58 34.73 -14.77 2.41
N SER A 59 33.90 -15.17 1.43
CA SER A 59 32.45 -15.15 1.60
C SER A 59 31.98 -16.29 2.49
N VAL A 60 30.78 -16.17 3.07
CA VAL A 60 30.24 -17.19 3.99
C VAL A 60 29.95 -18.49 3.23
N ASP A 61 30.54 -19.60 3.67
CA ASP A 61 30.17 -20.95 3.25
C ASP A 61 28.89 -21.37 4.00
N TYR A 62 27.74 -21.06 3.41
CA TYR A 62 26.44 -21.29 4.04
C TYR A 62 26.21 -22.76 4.40
N ILE A 63 26.61 -23.70 3.56
CA ILE A 63 26.36 -25.13 3.80
C ILE A 63 27.16 -25.65 4.99
N LYS A 64 28.46 -25.35 5.06
CA LYS A 64 29.28 -25.75 6.21
C LYS A 64 28.83 -25.03 7.48
N SER A 65 28.48 -23.75 7.38
CA SER A 65 28.03 -22.96 8.51
C SER A 65 26.71 -23.47 9.10
N ILE A 66 25.70 -23.77 8.26
CA ILE A 66 24.42 -24.33 8.73
C ILE A 66 24.66 -25.68 9.44
N ARG A 67 25.47 -26.56 8.86
CA ARG A 67 25.83 -27.86 9.46
C ARG A 67 26.56 -27.70 10.80
N SER A 68 27.38 -26.65 10.94
CA SER A 68 28.15 -26.37 12.14
C SER A 68 27.29 -25.73 13.24
N LEU A 69 26.37 -24.83 12.89
CA LEU A 69 25.50 -24.11 13.80
C LEU A 69 24.32 -24.96 14.32
N GLY A 70 23.91 -26.00 13.60
CA GLY A 70 22.75 -26.80 13.99
C GLY A 70 22.81 -27.42 15.41
N PRO A 71 23.95 -28.01 15.86
CA PRO A 71 24.15 -28.39 17.26
C PRO A 71 23.98 -27.25 18.27
N VAL A 72 24.37 -26.03 17.90
CA VAL A 72 24.18 -24.83 18.74
C VAL A 72 22.69 -24.49 18.84
N CYS A 73 21.95 -24.53 17.72
CA CYS A 73 20.50 -24.34 17.71
C CYS A 73 19.77 -25.36 18.59
N GLU A 74 20.20 -26.64 18.59
CA GLU A 74 19.66 -27.67 19.49
C GLU A 74 19.85 -27.28 20.95
N SER A 75 21.07 -26.90 21.33
CA SER A 75 21.39 -26.55 22.72
C SER A 75 20.61 -25.33 23.22
N VAL A 76 20.48 -24.29 22.38
CA VAL A 76 19.65 -23.13 22.71
C VAL A 76 18.19 -23.53 22.89
N ASN A 77 17.66 -24.38 22.01
CA ASN A 77 16.29 -24.86 22.13
C ASN A 77 16.07 -25.63 23.43
N LEU A 78 16.97 -26.58 23.77
CA LEU A 78 16.89 -27.34 25.02
C LEU A 78 16.97 -26.42 26.26
N HIS A 79 17.84 -25.42 26.23
CA HIS A 79 17.93 -24.40 27.28
C HIS A 79 16.61 -23.65 27.45
N PHE A 80 16.05 -23.11 26.37
CA PHE A 80 14.78 -22.37 26.43
C PHE A 80 13.60 -23.24 26.88
N THR A 81 13.53 -24.50 26.43
CA THR A 81 12.50 -25.44 26.89
C THR A 81 12.67 -25.81 28.37
N SER A 82 13.88 -25.69 28.94
CA SER A 82 14.10 -25.94 30.38
C SER A 82 13.67 -24.79 31.29
N LEU A 83 13.48 -23.59 30.73
CA LEU A 83 13.12 -22.40 31.48
C LEU A 83 11.61 -22.27 31.65
N THR A 84 11.20 -21.81 32.83
CA THR A 84 9.85 -21.25 33.04
C THR A 84 9.74 -19.86 32.41
N LYS A 85 8.51 -19.40 32.17
CA LYS A 85 8.26 -18.05 31.64
C LYS A 85 8.84 -16.96 32.54
N GLU A 86 8.72 -17.11 33.86
CA GLU A 86 9.25 -16.17 34.83
C GLU A 86 10.78 -16.10 34.77
N GLN A 87 11.45 -17.26 34.70
CA GLN A 87 12.92 -17.31 34.55
C GLN A 87 13.37 -16.66 33.24
N PHE A 88 12.67 -16.95 32.14
CA PHE A 88 12.97 -16.35 30.84
C PHE A 88 12.81 -14.83 30.86
N ILE A 89 11.72 -14.31 31.46
CA ILE A 89 11.49 -12.87 31.58
C ILE A 89 12.60 -12.21 32.40
N ILE A 90 12.94 -12.77 33.58
CA ILE A 90 13.99 -12.24 34.45
C ILE A 90 15.33 -12.17 33.70
N GLN A 91 15.64 -13.20 32.91
CA GLN A 91 16.93 -13.31 32.24
C GLN A 91 17.03 -12.52 30.92
N TYR A 92 15.94 -12.44 30.15
CA TYR A 92 15.99 -11.97 28.75
C TYR A 92 15.14 -10.75 28.42
N ALA A 93 14.10 -10.41 29.21
CA ALA A 93 13.14 -9.36 28.81
C ALA A 93 13.80 -8.00 28.56
N SER A 94 14.76 -7.61 29.42
CA SER A 94 15.49 -6.35 29.29
C SER A 94 16.29 -6.27 27.98
N TRP A 95 16.75 -7.42 27.47
CA TRP A 95 17.53 -7.52 26.25
C TRP A 95 16.69 -7.41 24.97
N PHE A 96 15.37 -7.32 25.08
CA PHE A 96 14.47 -7.06 23.95
C PHE A 96 13.95 -5.62 23.91
N HIS A 97 14.27 -4.74 24.88
CA HIS A 97 13.75 -3.37 24.88
C HIS A 97 14.19 -2.55 23.66
N TRP A 98 15.37 -2.85 23.12
CA TRP A 98 15.90 -2.16 21.94
C TRP A 98 15.10 -2.40 20.66
N THR A 99 14.17 -3.37 20.64
CA THR A 99 13.33 -3.63 19.46
C THR A 99 12.04 -2.81 19.44
N ASN A 100 11.71 -2.14 20.55
CA ASN A 100 10.44 -1.44 20.76
C ASN A 100 9.20 -2.35 20.61
N CYS A 101 9.36 -3.68 20.72
CA CYS A 101 8.29 -4.67 20.62
C CYS A 101 8.58 -5.89 21.52
N THR A 102 9.06 -5.65 22.74
CA THR A 102 9.44 -6.68 23.73
C THR A 102 8.37 -7.77 23.90
N GLU A 103 7.09 -7.39 23.98
CA GLU A 103 5.98 -8.32 24.17
C GLU A 103 5.90 -9.40 23.08
N VAL A 104 6.23 -9.06 21.84
CA VAL A 104 6.25 -10.02 20.72
C VAL A 104 7.31 -11.10 20.95
N PHE A 105 8.48 -10.73 21.46
CA PHE A 105 9.55 -11.69 21.75
C PHE A 105 9.21 -12.60 22.94
N LEU A 106 8.50 -12.06 23.95
CA LEU A 106 8.02 -12.83 25.09
C LEU A 106 6.90 -13.81 24.68
N GLU A 107 5.97 -13.39 23.82
CA GLU A 107 4.93 -14.27 23.26
C GLU A 107 5.54 -15.44 22.47
N VAL A 108 6.60 -15.17 21.71
CA VAL A 108 7.27 -16.23 20.93
C VAL A 108 7.97 -17.25 21.84
N PHE A 109 8.41 -16.87 23.03
CA PHE A 109 8.87 -17.85 24.01
C PHE A 109 7.76 -18.84 24.41
N ASP A 110 6.53 -18.37 24.60
CA ASP A 110 5.39 -19.26 24.91
C ASP A 110 5.15 -20.28 23.78
N VAL A 111 5.32 -19.87 22.52
CA VAL A 111 5.23 -20.76 21.35
C VAL A 111 6.24 -21.90 21.40
N LEU A 112 7.45 -21.67 21.93
CA LEU A 112 8.47 -22.71 22.07
C LEU A 112 8.06 -23.78 23.08
N GLN A 113 7.20 -23.43 24.05
CA GLN A 113 6.69 -24.35 25.06
C GLN A 113 5.47 -25.14 24.57
N TYR A 114 4.61 -24.51 23.77
CA TYR A 114 3.36 -25.08 23.28
C TYR A 114 3.42 -25.33 21.77
N THR A 115 3.87 -26.52 21.36
CA THR A 115 4.12 -26.84 19.95
C THR A 115 2.82 -27.10 19.17
N GLN A 116 2.15 -26.04 18.72
CA GLN A 116 1.14 -26.13 17.67
C GLN A 116 1.79 -26.00 16.29
N ALA A 117 1.23 -26.69 15.29
CA ALA A 117 1.86 -26.87 13.98
C ALA A 117 2.19 -25.57 13.23
N THR A 118 1.43 -24.50 13.47
CA THR A 118 1.54 -23.21 12.77
C THR A 118 2.21 -22.11 13.58
N GLU A 119 2.26 -22.26 14.91
CA GLU A 119 2.70 -21.20 15.83
C GLU A 119 4.19 -20.90 15.68
N VAL A 120 5.04 -21.90 15.42
CA VAL A 120 6.47 -21.70 15.16
C VAL A 120 6.70 -20.79 13.95
N ALA A 121 5.95 -21.01 12.88
CA ALA A 121 6.02 -20.20 11.66
C ALA A 121 5.49 -18.78 11.89
N LEU A 122 4.37 -18.63 12.60
CA LEU A 122 3.83 -17.32 13.00
C LEU A 122 4.84 -16.55 13.85
N GLY A 123 5.41 -17.19 14.87
CA GLY A 123 6.41 -16.61 15.75
C GLY A 123 7.65 -16.16 14.97
N LEU A 124 8.16 -16.98 14.05
CA LEU A 124 9.28 -16.60 13.18
C LEU A 124 8.95 -15.42 12.25
N MET A 125 7.76 -15.37 11.65
CA MET A 125 7.35 -14.23 10.83
C MET A 125 7.28 -12.93 11.65
N LYS A 126 6.76 -13.01 12.87
CA LYS A 126 6.73 -11.88 13.83
C LYS A 126 8.14 -11.46 14.24
N LEU A 127 8.98 -12.40 14.68
CA LEU A 127 10.37 -12.16 15.09
C LEU A 127 11.17 -11.50 13.97
N THR A 128 11.12 -12.06 12.76
CA THR A 128 11.92 -11.56 11.64
C THR A 128 11.51 -10.15 11.21
N SER A 129 10.20 -9.84 11.21
CA SER A 129 9.70 -8.50 10.88
C SER A 129 10.10 -7.46 11.94
N CYS A 130 9.97 -7.83 13.22
CA CYS A 130 10.36 -6.98 14.34
C CYS A 130 11.88 -6.74 14.37
N LEU A 131 12.67 -7.80 14.16
CA LEU A 131 14.12 -7.72 14.09
C LEU A 131 14.59 -6.88 12.90
N GLU A 132 13.99 -7.06 11.72
CA GLU A 132 14.30 -6.25 10.52
C GLU A 132 14.09 -4.76 10.78
N ARG A 133 12.95 -4.39 11.39
CA ARG A 133 12.69 -3.02 11.80
C ARG A 133 13.71 -2.51 12.82
N ALA A 134 13.97 -3.27 13.87
CA ALA A 134 14.88 -2.87 14.93
C ALA A 134 16.33 -2.68 14.41
N LEU A 135 16.79 -3.56 13.53
CA LEU A 135 18.09 -3.41 12.86
C LEU A 135 18.12 -2.15 11.99
N GLY A 136 17.02 -1.79 11.32
CA GLY A 136 16.93 -0.53 10.58
C GLY A 136 17.01 0.71 11.49
N ASP A 137 16.48 0.66 12.72
CA ASP A 137 16.65 1.74 13.70
C ASP A 137 18.12 1.86 14.13
N VAL A 138 18.81 0.72 14.34
CA VAL A 138 20.24 0.70 14.66
C VAL A 138 21.09 1.20 13.50
N TYR A 139 20.74 0.84 12.25
CA TYR A 139 21.42 1.33 11.06
C TYR A 139 21.46 2.86 11.00
N LEU A 140 20.36 3.52 11.37
CA LEU A 140 20.23 4.98 11.36
C LEU A 140 21.06 5.70 12.44
N LEU A 141 21.73 4.97 13.36
CA LEU A 141 22.75 5.56 14.21
C LEU A 141 23.98 6.04 13.41
N LYS A 142 24.18 5.50 12.20
CA LYS A 142 25.34 5.79 11.33
C LYS A 142 24.97 6.13 9.89
N GLY A 143 23.88 5.57 9.38
CA GLY A 143 23.40 5.82 8.01
C GLY A 143 22.35 6.93 7.94
N ASN A 144 22.10 7.42 6.73
CA ASN A 144 21.08 8.45 6.46
C ASN A 144 19.75 7.82 6.02
N ASP A 145 19.80 6.80 5.14
CA ASP A 145 18.63 6.13 4.59
C ASP A 145 18.76 4.61 4.77
N CYS A 146 17.80 4.00 5.46
CA CYS A 146 17.79 2.56 5.69
C CYS A 146 17.61 1.78 4.37
N PRO A 147 18.44 0.77 4.08
CA PRO A 147 18.23 -0.10 2.93
C PRO A 147 16.83 -0.72 2.91
N PHE A 148 16.25 -0.83 1.71
CA PHE A 148 14.91 -1.40 1.53
C PHE A 148 14.88 -2.93 1.68
N LEU A 149 15.94 -3.63 1.23
CA LEU A 149 16.03 -5.08 1.29
C LEU A 149 16.76 -5.53 2.56
N LEU A 150 16.18 -6.47 3.31
CA LEU A 150 16.80 -7.07 4.50
C LEU A 150 18.22 -7.60 4.22
N ARG A 151 18.43 -8.25 3.06
CA ARG A 151 19.75 -8.76 2.67
C ARG A 151 20.80 -7.65 2.64
N ASP A 152 20.44 -6.48 2.11
CA ASP A 152 21.35 -5.36 1.95
C ASP A 152 21.57 -4.64 3.30
N LEU A 153 20.52 -4.60 4.14
CA LEU A 153 20.63 -4.15 5.53
C LEU A 153 21.62 -5.03 6.32
N LEU A 154 21.50 -6.35 6.24
CA LEU A 154 22.39 -7.30 6.93
C LEU A 154 23.82 -7.32 6.39
N ALA A 155 24.03 -6.90 5.14
CA ALA A 155 25.34 -6.76 4.52
C ALA A 155 25.99 -5.38 4.76
N SER A 156 25.30 -4.48 5.46
CA SER A 156 25.76 -3.10 5.63
C SER A 156 26.92 -2.97 6.60
N GLU A 157 27.87 -2.10 6.25
CA GLU A 157 29.00 -1.75 7.14
C GLU A 157 28.51 -1.05 8.41
N GLN A 158 27.41 -0.29 8.33
CA GLN A 158 26.84 0.43 9.46
C GLN A 158 26.45 -0.53 10.60
N LEU A 159 25.80 -1.65 10.29
CA LEU A 159 25.48 -2.67 11.29
C LEU A 159 26.72 -3.46 11.72
N ALA A 160 27.65 -3.73 10.80
CA ALA A 160 28.90 -4.40 11.14
C ALA A 160 29.78 -3.60 12.12
N VAL A 161 29.73 -2.26 12.07
CA VAL A 161 30.42 -1.39 13.05
C VAL A 161 29.81 -1.52 14.45
N VAL A 162 28.50 -1.73 14.55
CA VAL A 162 27.79 -1.83 15.84
C VAL A 162 27.90 -3.24 16.43
N PHE A 163 27.62 -4.26 15.62
CA PHE A 163 27.49 -5.64 16.09
C PHE A 163 28.71 -6.52 15.78
N GLY A 164 29.57 -6.11 14.86
CA GLY A 164 30.67 -6.91 14.33
C GLY A 164 30.27 -7.72 13.09
N GLN A 165 31.18 -7.79 12.12
CA GLN A 165 30.96 -8.54 10.87
C GLN A 165 30.63 -10.03 11.09
N PRO A 166 31.30 -10.78 12.00
CA PRO A 166 30.96 -12.19 12.23
C PRO A 166 29.54 -12.39 12.74
N VAL A 167 29.05 -11.50 13.61
CA VAL A 167 27.67 -11.53 14.13
C VAL A 167 26.65 -11.31 13.01
N MET A 168 26.90 -10.34 12.13
CA MET A 168 26.05 -10.10 10.96
C MET A 168 26.06 -11.29 10.01
N ASN A 169 27.20 -11.99 9.85
CA ASN A 169 27.28 -13.20 9.05
C ASN A 169 26.43 -14.35 9.62
N VAL A 170 26.32 -14.48 10.96
CA VAL A 170 25.37 -15.41 11.59
C VAL A 170 23.94 -15.08 11.16
N LEU A 171 23.50 -13.83 11.28
CA LEU A 171 22.14 -13.44 10.86
C LEU A 171 21.87 -13.70 9.37
N ARG A 172 22.86 -13.45 8.51
CA ARG A 172 22.77 -13.71 7.06
C ARG A 172 22.51 -15.18 6.74
N ILE A 173 23.03 -16.11 7.54
CA ILE A 173 22.79 -17.56 7.40
C ILE A 173 21.32 -17.91 7.67
N PHE A 174 20.69 -17.29 8.67
CA PHE A 174 19.31 -17.61 9.05
C PHE A 174 18.25 -16.90 8.19
N ILE A 175 18.40 -15.59 7.97
CA ILE A 175 17.30 -14.75 7.45
C ILE A 175 17.66 -13.88 6.24
N GLY A 176 18.92 -13.88 5.80
CA GLY A 176 19.38 -12.93 4.77
C GLY A 176 19.54 -13.50 3.36
N SER A 177 20.35 -14.54 3.20
CA SER A 177 20.78 -15.02 1.88
C SER A 177 19.90 -16.16 1.35
N PRO A 178 19.57 -16.21 0.04
CA PRO A 178 18.90 -17.37 -0.57
C PRO A 178 19.77 -18.64 -0.57
N TYR A 179 21.09 -18.49 -0.41
CA TYR A 179 22.02 -19.61 -0.23
C TYR A 179 22.09 -20.11 1.24
N GLY A 180 21.55 -19.32 2.18
CA GLY A 180 21.35 -19.72 3.57
C GLY A 180 19.98 -20.39 3.79
N LEU A 181 19.48 -20.34 5.02
CA LEU A 181 18.14 -20.85 5.37
C LEU A 181 17.02 -19.96 4.82
N ASN A 182 17.28 -18.66 4.65
CA ASN A 182 16.34 -17.66 4.13
C ASN A 182 14.95 -17.70 4.79
N LEU A 183 14.89 -17.98 6.09
CA LEU A 183 13.64 -18.31 6.80
C LEU A 183 12.58 -17.21 6.67
N ARG A 184 13.01 -15.95 6.70
CA ARG A 184 12.15 -14.77 6.51
C ARG A 184 11.38 -14.88 5.19
N ASN A 185 12.06 -15.01 4.06
CA ASN A 185 11.40 -15.00 2.76
C ASN A 185 10.63 -16.30 2.48
N VAL A 186 11.16 -17.45 2.89
CA VAL A 186 10.48 -18.74 2.72
C VAL A 186 9.11 -18.74 3.42
N LEU A 187 9.02 -18.17 4.62
CA LEU A 187 7.76 -18.05 5.37
C LEU A 187 6.83 -16.95 4.81
N TRP A 188 7.33 -15.73 4.63
CA TRP A 188 6.51 -14.59 4.19
C TRP A 188 5.99 -14.69 2.74
N HIS A 189 6.53 -15.61 1.94
CA HIS A 189 6.02 -15.96 0.61
C HIS A 189 5.22 -17.28 0.58
N GLY A 190 5.00 -17.91 1.73
CA GLY A 190 4.11 -19.06 1.86
C GLY A 190 4.65 -20.38 1.27
N PHE A 191 5.96 -20.58 1.28
CA PHE A 191 6.57 -21.81 0.74
C PHE A 191 6.70 -22.93 1.77
N ALA A 192 6.90 -22.61 3.05
CA ALA A 192 7.01 -23.61 4.10
C ALA A 192 5.63 -24.00 4.63
N SER A 193 5.35 -25.30 4.60
CA SER A 193 4.18 -25.95 5.18
C SER A 193 4.33 -26.01 6.71
N PRO A 194 3.22 -26.23 7.45
CA PRO A 194 3.27 -26.42 8.90
C PRO A 194 4.26 -27.52 9.26
N GLN A 195 5.03 -27.31 10.32
CA GLN A 195 6.08 -28.21 10.83
C GLN A 195 7.33 -28.41 9.94
N GLU A 196 7.39 -27.84 8.72
CA GLU A 196 8.63 -27.92 7.92
C GLU A 196 9.76 -27.07 8.52
N ILE A 197 9.44 -26.01 9.25
CA ILE A 197 10.43 -25.19 9.94
C ILE A 197 10.70 -25.74 11.34
N PRO A 198 11.95 -26.16 11.65
CA PRO A 198 12.32 -26.62 12.98
C PRO A 198 12.21 -25.52 14.04
N THR A 199 11.57 -25.83 15.17
CA THR A 199 11.44 -24.94 16.35
C THR A 199 12.78 -24.38 16.84
N LYS A 200 13.86 -25.15 16.66
CA LYS A 200 15.23 -24.79 17.06
C LYS A 200 15.72 -23.51 16.40
N TYR A 201 15.29 -23.22 15.17
CA TYR A 201 15.65 -21.97 14.50
C TYR A 201 14.87 -20.76 15.09
N CYS A 202 13.65 -20.98 15.57
CA CYS A 202 12.89 -19.96 16.30
C CYS A 202 13.56 -19.64 17.64
N ALA A 203 13.90 -20.67 18.43
CA ALA A 203 14.65 -20.51 19.66
C ALA A 203 15.99 -19.79 19.44
N MET A 204 16.73 -20.18 18.40
CA MET A 204 18.00 -19.55 18.06
C MET A 204 17.83 -18.07 17.69
N LEU A 205 16.86 -17.70 16.85
CA LEU A 205 16.65 -16.29 16.50
C LEU A 205 16.20 -15.44 17.70
N LEU A 206 15.39 -15.99 18.60
CA LEU A 206 15.02 -15.33 19.86
C LEU A 206 16.26 -15.08 20.74
N PHE A 207 17.13 -16.09 20.87
CA PHE A 207 18.40 -15.99 21.60
C PHE A 207 19.37 -14.98 20.99
N LEU A 208 19.57 -15.02 19.67
CA LEU A 208 20.42 -14.08 18.94
C LEU A 208 19.91 -12.64 19.10
N THR A 209 18.59 -12.42 19.10
CA THR A 209 18.01 -11.08 19.28
C THR A 209 18.33 -10.51 20.66
N ALA A 210 18.28 -11.32 21.72
CA ALA A 210 18.72 -10.89 23.05
C ALA A 210 20.22 -10.57 23.07
N GLY A 211 21.04 -11.43 22.46
CA GLY A 211 22.49 -11.21 22.33
C GLY A 211 22.85 -9.93 21.57
N LEU A 212 22.07 -9.55 20.55
CA LEU A 212 22.23 -8.28 19.84
C LEU A 212 21.91 -7.10 20.77
N GLY A 213 20.87 -7.21 21.61
CA GLY A 213 20.55 -6.20 22.62
C GLY A 213 21.69 -5.95 23.60
N GLN A 214 22.39 -7.00 24.02
CA GLN A 214 23.57 -6.91 24.90
C GLN A 214 24.74 -6.16 24.21
N LEU A 215 25.04 -6.51 22.95
CA LEU A 215 26.07 -5.81 22.16
C LEU A 215 25.71 -4.33 21.93
N LEU A 216 24.45 -4.06 21.58
CA LEU A 216 23.97 -2.70 21.33
C LEU A 216 24.05 -1.85 22.59
N GLN A 217 23.66 -2.38 23.75
CA GLN A 217 23.76 -1.65 25.01
C GLN A 217 25.21 -1.22 25.28
N THR A 218 26.16 -2.13 25.10
CA THR A 218 27.59 -1.85 25.25
C THR A 218 28.04 -0.75 24.30
N TYR A 219 27.65 -0.84 23.03
CA TYR A 219 27.99 0.14 22.01
C TYR A 219 27.41 1.54 22.32
N LEU A 220 26.13 1.62 22.72
CA LEU A 220 25.47 2.88 23.06
C LEU A 220 26.11 3.54 24.29
N LEU A 221 26.51 2.76 25.30
CA LEU A 221 27.23 3.27 26.48
C LEU A 221 28.60 3.84 26.11
N GLN A 222 29.35 3.16 25.25
CA GLN A 222 30.67 3.59 24.81
C GLN A 222 30.61 4.85 23.93
N THR A 223 29.64 4.92 23.02
CA THR A 223 29.52 6.00 22.04
C THR A 223 28.66 7.18 22.53
N LYS A 224 27.92 7.00 23.62
CA LYS A 224 26.92 7.95 24.15
C LYS A 224 25.84 8.31 23.13
N CYS A 225 25.56 7.42 22.18
CA CYS A 225 24.46 7.57 21.24
C CYS A 225 23.12 7.20 21.90
N VAL A 226 22.02 7.75 21.36
CA VAL A 226 20.66 7.40 21.75
C VAL A 226 19.99 6.70 20.58
N LEU A 227 19.43 5.52 20.82
CA LEU A 227 18.63 4.81 19.83
C LEU A 227 17.26 5.49 19.71
N VAL A 228 16.89 5.87 18.49
CA VAL A 228 15.59 6.47 18.19
C VAL A 228 14.79 5.51 17.31
N HIS A 229 13.60 5.15 17.76
CA HIS A 229 12.70 4.28 17.00
C HIS A 229 11.94 5.07 15.95
N ARG A 230 11.92 4.55 14.72
CA ARG A 230 11.07 5.11 13.67
C ARG A 230 9.60 5.02 14.08
N PRO A 231 8.73 5.96 13.67
CA PRO A 231 7.30 5.86 13.94
C PRO A 231 6.67 4.70 13.14
N TYR A 232 5.62 4.08 13.68
CA TYR A 232 4.85 3.08 12.95
C TYR A 232 4.00 3.75 11.86
N VAL A 233 3.78 3.02 10.77
CA VAL A 233 2.86 3.42 9.70
C VAL A 233 1.43 3.30 10.21
N ILE A 234 0.65 4.36 10.03
CA ILE A 234 -0.77 4.40 10.36
C ILE A 234 -1.57 4.38 9.05
N PHE A 235 -2.58 3.52 8.98
CA PHE A 235 -3.52 3.52 7.86
C PHE A 235 -4.42 4.76 7.95
N ILE A 236 -4.11 5.77 7.14
CA ILE A 236 -4.92 6.99 7.00
C ILE A 236 -6.17 6.65 6.18
N SER A 237 -7.31 7.26 6.52
CA SER A 237 -8.59 7.10 5.81
C SER A 237 -9.11 5.65 5.76
N LEU A 238 -9.31 5.02 6.92
CA LEU A 238 -9.89 3.66 7.02
C LEU A 238 -11.21 3.48 6.23
N GLU A 239 -11.98 4.55 6.05
CA GLU A 239 -13.18 4.57 5.21
C GLU A 239 -12.89 4.20 3.74
N GLU A 240 -11.74 4.63 3.20
CA GLU A 240 -11.30 4.30 1.84
C GLU A 240 -10.89 2.83 1.72
N LEU A 241 -10.54 2.19 2.83
CA LEU A 241 -10.20 0.76 2.85
C LEU A 241 -11.45 -0.11 2.98
N ASN A 242 -12.61 0.44 3.35
CA ASN A 242 -13.81 -0.35 3.55
C ASN A 242 -14.48 -0.72 2.20
N VAL A 243 -14.13 -1.88 1.65
CA VAL A 243 -14.59 -2.42 0.36
C VAL A 243 -15.70 -3.46 0.53
N PHE A 244 -15.52 -4.40 1.45
CA PHE A 244 -16.37 -5.56 1.72
C PHE A 244 -17.07 -5.44 3.08
N PRO A 245 -18.39 -5.68 3.17
CA PRO A 245 -19.38 -5.98 2.11
C PRO A 245 -19.97 -4.71 1.47
N GLY A 246 -19.20 -3.63 1.44
CA GLY A 246 -19.61 -2.33 0.93
C GLY A 246 -20.09 -1.38 2.05
N LYS A 247 -20.09 -0.08 1.76
CA LYS A 247 -20.45 0.99 2.71
C LYS A 247 -21.88 0.87 3.27
N TYR A 248 -22.75 0.11 2.59
CA TYR A 248 -24.19 0.04 2.86
C TYR A 248 -24.65 -1.28 3.46
N LEU A 249 -23.89 -2.37 3.31
CA LEU A 249 -24.11 -3.59 4.09
C LEU A 249 -23.19 -3.52 5.30
N ASN A 250 -23.74 -3.12 6.44
CA ASN A 250 -23.03 -3.08 7.72
C ASN A 250 -22.82 -4.49 8.30
N ILE A 251 -22.53 -5.48 7.44
CA ILE A 251 -22.25 -6.86 7.83
C ILE A 251 -20.75 -6.95 8.09
N ASN A 252 -20.35 -6.68 9.33
CA ASN A 252 -19.03 -7.11 9.76
C ASN A 252 -18.95 -8.63 9.65
N LEU A 253 -17.78 -9.18 9.29
CA LEU A 253 -17.56 -10.63 9.32
C LEU A 253 -17.89 -11.14 10.73
N ASN A 254 -18.96 -11.94 10.82
CA ASN A 254 -19.46 -12.53 12.05
C ASN A 254 -18.96 -13.97 12.18
N ASN A 255 -19.23 -14.60 13.33
CA ASN A 255 -18.78 -15.97 13.58
C ASN A 255 -19.35 -16.98 12.57
N GLU A 256 -20.58 -16.78 12.10
CA GLU A 256 -21.21 -17.61 11.07
C GLU A 256 -20.43 -17.58 9.75
N THR A 257 -20.07 -16.39 9.28
CA THR A 257 -19.27 -16.20 8.05
C THR A 257 -17.92 -16.88 8.16
N LEU A 258 -17.28 -16.78 9.32
CA LEU A 258 -15.97 -17.38 9.56
C LEU A 258 -16.06 -18.91 9.66
N SER A 259 -17.15 -19.46 10.21
CA SER A 259 -17.39 -20.90 10.19
C SER A 259 -17.61 -21.43 8.77
N LEU A 260 -18.36 -20.71 7.93
CA LEU A 260 -18.49 -21.05 6.51
C LEU A 260 -17.14 -20.97 5.78
N ALA A 261 -16.32 -19.98 6.12
CA ALA A 261 -14.96 -19.86 5.57
C ALA A 261 -14.10 -21.08 5.94
N GLU A 262 -14.18 -21.60 7.16
CA GLU A 262 -13.47 -22.81 7.59
C GLU A 262 -13.91 -24.06 6.81
N GLU A 263 -15.17 -24.15 6.38
CA GLU A 263 -15.65 -25.20 5.49
C GLU A 263 -15.12 -25.00 4.06
N LEU A 264 -15.22 -23.78 3.53
CA LEU A 264 -14.73 -23.45 2.19
C LEU A 264 -13.22 -23.70 2.03
N VAL A 265 -12.41 -23.46 3.06
CA VAL A 265 -10.97 -23.76 3.08
C VAL A 265 -10.71 -25.24 2.77
N LYS A 266 -11.57 -26.15 3.23
CA LYS A 266 -11.40 -27.60 3.03
C LYS A 266 -11.80 -28.05 1.63
N LEU A 267 -12.67 -27.28 0.98
CA LEU A 267 -13.31 -27.64 -0.30
C LEU A 267 -12.68 -26.93 -1.50
N SER A 268 -12.07 -25.76 -1.30
CA SER A 268 -11.57 -24.93 -2.39
C SER A 268 -10.29 -25.49 -3.00
N SER A 269 -10.25 -25.56 -4.34
CA SER A 269 -9.03 -25.89 -5.10
C SER A 269 -7.96 -24.81 -5.02
N PHE A 270 -8.29 -23.63 -4.49
CA PHE A 270 -7.33 -22.55 -4.20
C PHE A 270 -6.39 -22.89 -3.03
N VAL A 271 -6.80 -23.80 -2.15
CA VAL A 271 -6.04 -24.17 -0.95
C VAL A 271 -5.16 -25.38 -1.22
N LEU A 272 -3.85 -25.20 -1.05
CA LEU A 272 -2.92 -26.33 -0.96
C LEU A 272 -3.21 -27.13 0.30
N LYS A 273 -3.41 -28.45 0.17
CA LYS A 273 -3.77 -29.33 1.29
C LYS A 273 -2.77 -29.29 2.45
N THR A 274 -1.48 -29.21 2.14
CA THR A 274 -0.41 -29.09 3.13
C THR A 274 -0.48 -27.78 3.92
N MET A 275 -1.04 -26.72 3.32
CA MET A 275 -1.15 -25.38 3.90
C MET A 275 -2.46 -25.14 4.67
N LEU A 276 -3.40 -26.09 4.62
CA LEU A 276 -4.71 -25.99 5.29
C LEU A 276 -4.63 -25.56 6.76
N PRO A 277 -3.68 -26.04 7.58
CA PRO A 277 -3.58 -25.61 8.98
C PRO A 277 -3.36 -24.10 9.14
N PHE A 278 -2.61 -23.44 8.25
CA PHE A 278 -2.41 -21.99 8.31
C PHE A 278 -3.69 -21.21 8.05
N TRP A 279 -4.53 -21.67 7.12
CA TRP A 279 -5.84 -21.08 6.86
C TRP A 279 -6.74 -21.12 8.10
N ILE A 280 -6.83 -22.29 8.73
CA ILE A 280 -7.65 -22.47 9.93
C ILE A 280 -7.12 -21.65 11.11
N ALA A 281 -5.80 -21.63 11.31
CA ALA A 281 -5.17 -20.81 12.35
C ALA A 281 -5.42 -19.31 12.11
N GLY A 282 -5.34 -18.84 10.85
CA GLY A 282 -5.60 -17.45 10.48
C GLY A 282 -7.03 -17.01 10.73
N LEU A 283 -8.02 -17.86 10.42
CA LEU A 283 -9.43 -17.60 10.72
C LEU A 283 -9.71 -17.64 12.23
N THR A 284 -9.06 -18.56 12.95
CA THR A 284 -9.16 -18.65 14.42
C THR A 284 -8.58 -17.41 15.11
N ALA A 285 -7.42 -16.93 14.67
CA ALA A 285 -6.81 -15.70 15.15
C ALA A 285 -7.76 -14.50 14.94
N PHE A 286 -8.44 -14.43 13.79
CA PHE A 286 -9.45 -13.40 13.54
C PHE A 286 -10.62 -13.48 14.53
N LYS A 287 -11.16 -14.67 14.78
CA LYS A 287 -12.24 -14.90 15.79
C LYS A 287 -11.80 -14.45 17.19
N GLN A 288 -10.52 -14.61 17.51
CA GLN A 288 -9.92 -14.19 18.79
C GLN A 288 -9.52 -12.70 18.82
N SER A 289 -9.88 -11.91 17.80
CA SER A 289 -9.47 -10.51 17.65
C SER A 289 -7.96 -10.26 17.55
N ARG A 290 -7.18 -11.32 17.24
CA ARG A 290 -5.75 -11.22 16.90
C ARG A 290 -5.61 -10.92 15.40
N TYR A 291 -5.97 -9.70 15.01
CA TYR A 291 -6.08 -9.31 13.61
C TYR A 291 -4.75 -9.32 12.86
N ALA A 292 -3.66 -8.89 13.51
CA ALA A 292 -2.32 -8.96 12.92
C ALA A 292 -1.90 -10.42 12.64
N ASP A 293 -2.03 -11.31 13.64
CA ASP A 293 -1.69 -12.72 13.48
C ASP A 293 -2.51 -13.38 12.37
N SER A 294 -3.81 -13.04 12.27
CA SER A 294 -4.66 -13.49 11.16
C SER A 294 -4.09 -13.08 9.80
N MET A 295 -3.64 -11.82 9.65
CA MET A 295 -3.07 -11.32 8.40
C MET A 295 -1.71 -11.94 8.08
N ILE A 296 -0.84 -12.08 9.09
CA ILE A 296 0.47 -12.72 8.96
C ILE A 296 0.31 -14.16 8.49
N LEU A 297 -0.72 -14.86 8.96
CA LEU A 297 -1.01 -16.23 8.54
C LEU A 297 -1.64 -16.30 7.15
N LEU A 298 -2.65 -15.47 6.84
CA LEU A 298 -3.45 -15.59 5.61
C LEU A 298 -2.83 -14.96 4.37
N LEU A 299 -2.06 -13.86 4.48
CA LEU A 299 -1.45 -13.20 3.31
C LEU A 299 -0.46 -14.11 2.56
N PRO A 300 0.44 -14.85 3.23
CA PRO A 300 1.28 -15.85 2.55
C PRO A 300 0.44 -16.97 1.88
N GLN A 301 -0.71 -17.33 2.46
CA GLN A 301 -1.57 -18.37 1.86
C GLN A 301 -2.32 -17.87 0.62
N LEU A 302 -2.72 -16.60 0.60
CA LEU A 302 -3.22 -15.96 -0.62
C LEU A 302 -2.17 -16.01 -1.73
N GLU A 303 -0.91 -15.69 -1.39
CA GLU A 303 0.20 -15.78 -2.34
C GLU A 303 0.40 -17.22 -2.85
N ALA A 304 0.40 -18.21 -1.96
CA ALA A 304 0.56 -19.61 -2.32
C ALA A 304 -0.59 -20.14 -3.20
N GLY A 305 -1.85 -19.80 -2.89
CA GLY A 305 -3.00 -20.16 -3.71
C GLY A 305 -2.98 -19.50 -5.09
N LEU A 306 -2.58 -18.23 -5.16
CA LEU A 306 -2.39 -17.53 -6.44
C LEU A 306 -1.26 -18.14 -7.26
N ARG A 307 -0.17 -18.58 -6.61
CA ARG A 307 0.94 -19.28 -7.26
C ARG A 307 0.48 -20.59 -7.89
N LEU A 308 -0.33 -21.37 -7.16
CA LEU A 308 -0.95 -22.58 -7.68
C LEU A 308 -1.80 -22.32 -8.92
N LEU A 309 -2.66 -21.28 -8.88
CA LEU A 309 -3.47 -20.89 -10.04
C LEU A 309 -2.59 -20.42 -11.20
N PHE A 310 -1.61 -19.55 -10.92
CA PHE A 310 -0.70 -19.01 -11.91
C PHE A 310 0.00 -20.12 -12.69
N THR A 311 0.60 -21.10 -12.00
CA THR A 311 1.31 -22.19 -12.65
C THR A 311 0.37 -23.12 -13.41
N THR A 312 -0.83 -23.37 -12.87
CA THR A 312 -1.80 -24.26 -13.50
C THR A 312 -2.41 -23.64 -14.77
N THR A 313 -2.84 -22.38 -14.70
CA THR A 313 -3.51 -21.69 -15.81
C THR A 313 -2.52 -21.36 -16.94
N ASN A 314 -1.31 -20.91 -16.60
CA ASN A 314 -0.29 -20.60 -17.61
C ASN A 314 0.57 -21.81 -18.01
N LYS A 315 0.29 -23.01 -17.49
CA LYS A 315 1.05 -24.25 -17.75
C LYS A 315 2.55 -24.09 -17.46
N CYS A 316 2.89 -23.34 -16.41
CA CYS A 316 4.27 -23.13 -16.01
C CYS A 316 4.87 -24.39 -15.39
N PRO A 317 6.21 -24.55 -15.40
CA PRO A 317 6.87 -25.65 -14.71
C PRO A 317 6.65 -25.58 -13.19
N ASN A 318 6.55 -26.74 -12.54
CA ASN A 318 6.32 -26.86 -11.09
C ASN A 318 7.38 -26.16 -10.23
N ARG A 319 8.58 -25.89 -10.77
CA ARG A 319 9.62 -25.11 -10.07
C ARG A 319 9.16 -23.70 -9.65
N LEU A 320 8.15 -23.14 -10.32
CA LEU A 320 7.59 -21.84 -9.94
C LEU A 320 6.64 -21.94 -8.73
N LEU A 321 6.29 -23.16 -8.29
CA LEU A 321 5.56 -23.39 -7.03
C LEU A 321 6.51 -23.51 -5.82
N THR A 322 7.80 -23.71 -6.07
CA THR A 322 8.78 -24.03 -5.04
C THR A 322 9.72 -22.87 -4.73
N ALA A 323 10.17 -22.78 -3.48
CA ALA A 323 11.28 -21.91 -3.12
C ALA A 323 12.57 -22.49 -3.69
N GLU A 324 13.26 -21.74 -4.55
CA GLU A 324 14.54 -22.09 -5.15
C GLU A 324 15.71 -21.30 -4.56
N SER A 325 16.86 -21.92 -4.33
CA SER A 325 18.05 -21.21 -3.82
C SER A 325 18.82 -20.44 -4.90
N SER A 326 18.62 -20.79 -6.17
CA SER A 326 19.35 -20.23 -7.32
C SER A 326 18.50 -19.38 -8.26
N ALA A 327 17.21 -19.19 -7.96
CA ALA A 327 16.28 -18.42 -8.78
C ALA A 327 15.42 -17.49 -7.92
N LEU A 328 14.89 -16.43 -8.54
CA LEU A 328 13.94 -15.53 -7.88
C LEU A 328 12.62 -16.27 -7.61
N TYR A 329 11.98 -15.91 -6.49
CA TYR A 329 10.68 -16.45 -6.13
C TYR A 329 9.58 -15.86 -6.99
N THR A 330 8.61 -16.70 -7.33
CA THR A 330 7.37 -16.24 -7.96
C THR A 330 6.48 -15.58 -6.92
N THR A 331 6.43 -14.24 -6.99
CA THR A 331 5.73 -13.34 -6.07
C THR A 331 4.51 -12.71 -6.73
N PHE A 332 3.74 -11.89 -5.98
CA PHE A 332 2.59 -11.16 -6.51
C PHE A 332 2.91 -10.34 -7.77
N ASP A 333 4.10 -9.73 -7.86
CA ASP A 333 4.52 -8.92 -9.01
C ASP A 333 4.55 -9.73 -10.31
N GLU A 334 5.18 -10.92 -10.25
CA GLU A 334 5.29 -11.82 -11.39
C GLU A 334 3.92 -12.44 -11.73
N MET A 335 3.21 -12.94 -10.72
CA MET A 335 1.93 -13.62 -10.90
C MET A 335 0.86 -12.70 -11.51
N LEU A 336 0.90 -11.41 -11.19
CA LEU A 336 -0.07 -10.42 -11.66
C LEU A 336 0.47 -9.57 -12.81
N ALA A 337 1.62 -9.88 -13.40
CA ALA A 337 2.15 -9.20 -14.58
C ALA A 337 1.26 -9.43 -15.82
N LYS A 338 1.29 -8.51 -16.79
CA LYS A 338 0.49 -8.61 -18.02
C LYS A 338 0.94 -9.74 -18.94
N HIS A 339 2.25 -9.90 -19.05
CA HIS A 339 2.89 -10.90 -19.91
C HIS A 339 3.87 -11.71 -19.05
N LEU A 340 4.06 -12.96 -19.45
CA LEU A 340 5.08 -13.85 -18.94
C LEU A 340 6.46 -13.49 -19.54
N ASP A 341 7.52 -14.11 -19.05
CA ASP A 341 8.90 -13.89 -19.56
C ASP A 341 9.06 -14.22 -21.06
N ASN A 342 8.23 -15.12 -21.58
CA ASN A 342 8.20 -15.49 -23.00
C ASN A 342 7.28 -14.59 -23.85
N GLU A 343 6.86 -13.44 -23.31
CA GLU A 343 5.94 -12.47 -23.91
C GLU A 343 4.49 -12.95 -24.12
N GLU A 344 4.17 -14.19 -23.74
CA GLU A 344 2.78 -14.68 -23.78
C GLU A 344 1.91 -13.94 -22.76
N ILE A 345 0.62 -13.79 -23.07
CA ILE A 345 -0.34 -13.13 -22.19
C ILE A 345 -0.57 -14.00 -20.95
N ASN A 346 -0.36 -13.41 -19.77
CA ASN A 346 -0.67 -14.06 -18.51
C ASN A 346 -2.19 -14.27 -18.37
N GLN A 347 -2.60 -15.51 -18.17
CA GLN A 347 -4.00 -15.92 -18.08
C GLN A 347 -4.58 -15.83 -16.67
N LEU A 348 -3.74 -15.68 -15.63
CA LEU A 348 -4.20 -15.61 -14.24
C LEU A 348 -5.21 -14.46 -14.01
N PRO A 349 -4.96 -13.20 -14.46
CA PRO A 349 -5.91 -12.11 -14.28
C PRO A 349 -7.28 -12.39 -14.90
N VAL A 350 -7.34 -13.10 -16.03
CA VAL A 350 -8.59 -13.50 -16.69
C VAL A 350 -9.36 -14.49 -15.81
N VAL A 351 -8.70 -15.51 -15.28
CA VAL A 351 -9.30 -16.53 -14.40
C VAL A 351 -9.81 -15.90 -13.09
N LEU A 352 -9.09 -14.91 -12.57
CA LEU A 352 -9.47 -14.11 -11.42
C LEU A 352 -10.69 -13.19 -11.65
N GLY A 353 -11.18 -13.07 -12.89
CA GLY A 353 -12.39 -12.32 -13.24
C GLY A 353 -12.11 -10.88 -13.69
N GLU A 354 -11.09 -10.66 -14.52
CA GLU A 354 -10.92 -9.37 -15.22
C GLU A 354 -12.18 -8.96 -15.99
N PRO A 355 -12.52 -7.66 -16.03
CA PRO A 355 -11.72 -6.55 -15.50
C PRO A 355 -11.96 -6.22 -14.01
N ALA A 356 -12.82 -6.93 -13.28
CA ALA A 356 -13.51 -6.36 -12.11
C ALA A 356 -13.23 -6.95 -10.74
N MET A 357 -12.67 -8.15 -10.64
CA MET A 357 -12.65 -8.85 -9.36
C MET A 357 -11.31 -8.80 -8.66
N ALA A 358 -10.55 -9.87 -8.78
CA ALA A 358 -9.48 -10.13 -7.84
C ALA A 358 -8.17 -9.43 -8.22
N SER A 359 -7.88 -9.27 -9.51
CA SER A 359 -6.64 -8.66 -9.99
C SER A 359 -6.53 -7.17 -9.65
N GLU A 360 -7.60 -6.38 -9.83
CA GLU A 360 -7.60 -4.97 -9.41
C GLU A 360 -7.44 -4.82 -7.90
N PHE A 361 -8.19 -5.58 -7.09
CA PHE A 361 -8.08 -5.51 -5.63
C PHE A 361 -6.70 -5.90 -5.13
N LEU A 362 -6.14 -7.01 -5.63
CA LEU A 362 -4.80 -7.48 -5.28
C LEU A 362 -3.74 -6.42 -5.61
N TRP A 363 -3.78 -5.84 -6.81
CA TRP A 363 -2.88 -4.76 -7.19
C TRP A 363 -3.04 -3.55 -6.28
N ASP A 364 -4.27 -3.13 -5.99
CA ASP A 364 -4.56 -1.91 -5.24
C ASP A 364 -4.15 -2.04 -3.75
N PHE A 365 -4.44 -3.17 -3.11
CA PHE A 365 -4.20 -3.39 -1.68
C PHE A 365 -2.81 -3.93 -1.33
N LEU A 366 -2.19 -4.72 -2.22
CA LEU A 366 -0.93 -5.39 -1.91
C LEU A 366 0.28 -4.72 -2.56
N ASN A 367 0.11 -4.07 -3.72
CA ASN A 367 1.25 -3.68 -4.56
C ASN A 367 1.34 -2.17 -4.84
N HIS A 368 0.21 -1.51 -5.12
CA HIS A 368 0.18 -0.13 -5.59
C HIS A 368 0.88 0.82 -4.60
N GLN A 369 1.76 1.70 -5.09
CA GLN A 369 2.61 2.55 -4.25
C GLN A 369 1.84 3.52 -3.33
N GLU A 370 0.74 4.10 -3.84
CA GLU A 370 -0.17 4.96 -3.07
C GLU A 370 -1.25 4.14 -2.30
N GLY A 371 -1.19 2.81 -2.39
CA GLY A 371 -2.08 1.88 -1.69
C GLY A 371 -1.56 1.46 -0.32
N PRO A 372 -2.35 0.68 0.44
CA PRO A 372 -2.01 0.31 1.82
C PRO A 372 -0.81 -0.65 1.91
N ARG A 373 -0.51 -1.41 0.84
CA ARG A 373 0.63 -2.35 0.76
C ARG A 373 0.76 -3.26 1.99
N ILE A 374 -0.36 -3.79 2.45
CA ILE A 374 -0.51 -4.39 3.79
C ILE A 374 0.53 -5.49 4.04
N ARG A 375 0.77 -6.34 3.03
CA ARG A 375 1.75 -7.43 3.09
C ARG A 375 3.17 -6.91 3.31
N ASP A 376 3.61 -5.93 2.54
CA ASP A 376 4.95 -5.35 2.69
C ASP A 376 5.11 -4.74 4.09
N ARG A 377 4.17 -3.87 4.48
CA ARG A 377 4.22 -3.15 5.74
C ARG A 377 4.28 -4.09 6.95
N LEU A 378 3.52 -5.19 6.92
CA LEU A 378 3.59 -6.23 7.96
C LEU A 378 4.94 -6.97 7.94
N SER A 379 5.42 -7.40 6.77
CA SER A 379 6.66 -8.19 6.64
C SER A 379 7.94 -7.41 6.95
N HIS A 380 7.89 -6.09 6.95
CA HIS A 380 8.98 -5.19 7.36
C HIS A 380 8.79 -4.64 8.78
N GLY A 381 7.77 -5.12 9.52
CA GLY A 381 7.49 -4.71 10.89
C GLY A 381 7.01 -3.26 11.03
N GLU A 382 6.57 -2.62 9.94
CA GLU A 382 6.24 -1.18 9.91
C GLU A 382 4.92 -0.83 10.60
N ILE A 383 4.14 -1.81 11.00
CA ILE A 383 2.84 -1.64 11.66
C ILE A 383 2.91 -2.21 13.07
N ASN A 384 2.29 -1.51 14.03
CA ASN A 384 2.10 -2.05 15.36
C ASN A 384 1.10 -3.22 15.31
N LEU A 385 1.56 -4.42 15.68
CA LEU A 385 0.77 -5.65 15.64
C LEU A 385 -0.40 -5.63 16.63
N GLU A 386 -0.23 -5.03 17.81
CA GLU A 386 -1.28 -4.94 18.84
C GLU A 386 -2.41 -4.00 18.41
N ALA A 387 -2.07 -2.93 17.69
CA ALA A 387 -3.02 -1.92 17.23
C ALA A 387 -3.49 -2.13 15.78
N PHE A 388 -3.35 -3.34 15.25
CA PHE A 388 -3.68 -3.61 13.85
C PHE A 388 -5.19 -3.44 13.59
N PRO A 389 -5.62 -2.59 12.64
CA PRO A 389 -7.04 -2.26 12.50
C PRO A 389 -7.89 -3.44 12.01
N ARG A 390 -8.95 -3.76 12.75
CA ARG A 390 -9.98 -4.74 12.35
C ARG A 390 -10.50 -4.50 10.95
N VAL A 391 -10.72 -3.22 10.58
CA VAL A 391 -11.27 -2.83 9.27
C VAL A 391 -10.40 -3.38 8.15
N VAL A 392 -9.08 -3.29 8.27
CA VAL A 392 -8.12 -3.78 7.26
C VAL A 392 -8.14 -5.30 7.19
N ALA A 393 -8.09 -5.98 8.33
CA ALA A 393 -8.17 -7.44 8.39
C ALA A 393 -9.47 -7.96 7.78
N ASN A 394 -10.60 -7.29 8.04
CA ASN A 394 -11.91 -7.65 7.49
C ASN A 394 -11.91 -7.68 5.96
N GLN A 395 -11.22 -6.74 5.30
CA GLN A 395 -11.16 -6.70 3.83
C GLN A 395 -10.40 -7.89 3.26
N ILE A 396 -9.25 -8.23 3.84
CA ILE A 396 -8.42 -9.33 3.36
C ILE A 396 -9.11 -10.67 3.62
N VAL A 397 -9.71 -10.88 4.79
CA VAL A 397 -10.48 -12.10 5.06
C VAL A 397 -11.69 -12.21 4.14
N ALA A 398 -12.46 -11.13 3.97
CA ALA A 398 -13.61 -11.12 3.06
C ALA A 398 -13.20 -11.46 1.62
N PHE A 399 -12.12 -10.84 1.14
CA PHE A 399 -11.57 -11.12 -0.18
C PHE A 399 -11.06 -12.57 -0.31
N ALA A 400 -10.42 -13.09 0.74
CA ALA A 400 -9.97 -14.48 0.77
C ALA A 400 -11.17 -15.44 0.67
N ILE A 401 -12.27 -15.16 1.36
CA ILE A 401 -13.52 -15.94 1.26
C ILE A 401 -14.08 -15.90 -0.17
N THR A 402 -14.07 -14.74 -0.84
CA THR A 402 -14.46 -14.63 -2.25
C THR A 402 -13.62 -15.55 -3.15
N LEU A 403 -12.30 -15.57 -2.98
CA LEU A 403 -11.42 -16.46 -3.74
C LEU A 403 -11.71 -17.93 -3.43
N LEU A 404 -11.83 -18.29 -2.15
CA LEU A 404 -12.15 -19.65 -1.73
C LEU A 404 -13.43 -20.14 -2.40
N CYS A 405 -14.51 -19.37 -2.32
CA CYS A 405 -15.81 -19.70 -2.91
C CYS A 405 -15.77 -19.78 -4.45
N ARG A 406 -15.01 -18.88 -5.10
CA ARG A 406 -14.86 -18.88 -6.57
C ARG A 406 -14.23 -20.17 -7.08
N PHE A 407 -13.25 -20.70 -6.35
CA PHE A 407 -12.47 -21.88 -6.72
C PHE A 407 -12.92 -23.16 -5.99
N SER A 408 -14.16 -23.19 -5.48
CA SER A 408 -14.85 -24.40 -5.04
C SER A 408 -15.65 -25.02 -6.20
N ASP A 409 -15.87 -26.34 -6.15
CA ASP A 409 -16.57 -27.11 -7.20
C ASP A 409 -18.00 -26.60 -7.48
N GLU A 410 -18.51 -26.82 -8.70
CA GLU A 410 -19.80 -26.28 -9.16
C GLU A 410 -21.02 -26.80 -8.39
N ASP A 411 -20.93 -27.98 -7.77
CA ASP A 411 -21.99 -28.55 -6.91
C ASP A 411 -22.25 -27.73 -5.63
N MET A 412 -21.44 -26.69 -5.37
CA MET A 412 -21.51 -25.78 -4.22
C MET A 412 -22.26 -24.48 -4.51
N LEU A 413 -23.29 -24.51 -5.37
CA LEU A 413 -24.21 -23.38 -5.63
C LEU A 413 -24.81 -22.81 -4.33
N SER A 414 -25.04 -23.65 -3.33
CA SER A 414 -25.55 -23.24 -2.01
C SER A 414 -24.66 -22.21 -1.30
N PHE A 415 -23.34 -22.32 -1.42
CA PHE A 415 -22.40 -21.35 -0.85
C PHE A 415 -22.40 -20.04 -1.64
N LYS A 416 -22.46 -20.10 -2.97
CA LYS A 416 -22.46 -18.92 -3.84
C LYS A 416 -23.72 -18.08 -3.66
N GLU A 417 -24.86 -18.72 -3.39
CA GLU A 417 -26.14 -18.06 -3.12
C GLU A 417 -26.37 -17.77 -1.62
N HIS A 418 -25.44 -18.12 -0.75
CA HIS A 418 -25.58 -17.89 0.70
C HIS A 418 -25.70 -16.38 0.99
N MET A 419 -26.64 -16.00 1.87
CA MET A 419 -26.99 -14.59 2.15
C MET A 419 -25.80 -13.71 2.53
N VAL A 420 -24.75 -14.31 3.10
CA VAL A 420 -23.54 -13.60 3.52
C VAL A 420 -22.41 -13.63 2.48
N ILE A 421 -22.31 -14.71 1.70
CA ILE A 421 -21.22 -14.89 0.71
C ILE A 421 -21.55 -14.15 -0.59
N LYS A 422 -22.81 -14.17 -1.03
CA LYS A 422 -23.27 -13.51 -2.24
C LYS A 422 -22.92 -12.01 -2.27
N PRO A 423 -23.19 -11.22 -1.21
CA PRO A 423 -22.76 -9.82 -1.17
C PRO A 423 -21.24 -9.64 -1.28
N LEU A 424 -20.43 -10.55 -0.74
CA LEU A 424 -18.96 -10.49 -0.88
C LEU A 424 -18.55 -10.75 -2.33
N MET A 425 -19.15 -11.73 -2.99
CA MET A 425 -18.91 -12.00 -4.41
C MET A 425 -19.32 -10.83 -5.29
N ASP A 426 -20.50 -10.24 -5.04
CA ASP A 426 -21.01 -9.08 -5.77
C ASP A 426 -20.09 -7.86 -5.59
N CYS A 427 -19.67 -7.58 -4.35
CA CYS A 427 -18.71 -6.50 -4.06
C CYS A 427 -17.38 -6.69 -4.78
N ALA A 428 -16.86 -7.93 -4.80
CA ALA A 428 -15.65 -8.21 -5.55
C ALA A 428 -15.90 -7.96 -7.05
N SER A 429 -17.04 -8.38 -7.60
CA SER A 429 -17.38 -8.22 -9.03
C SER A 429 -17.57 -6.79 -9.50
N CYS A 430 -17.84 -5.89 -8.57
CA CYS A 430 -18.00 -4.48 -8.84
C CYS A 430 -16.81 -3.64 -8.33
N TYR A 431 -15.74 -4.29 -7.88
CA TYR A 431 -14.59 -3.57 -7.35
C TYR A 431 -13.95 -2.69 -8.43
N GLN A 432 -13.56 -1.49 -8.01
CA GLN A 432 -12.75 -0.56 -8.78
C GLN A 432 -11.61 -0.11 -7.89
N SER A 433 -10.40 -0.01 -8.47
CA SER A 433 -9.24 0.52 -7.75
C SER A 433 -9.58 1.86 -7.10
N ARG A 434 -9.13 2.04 -5.86
CA ARG A 434 -9.27 3.26 -5.05
C ARG A 434 -7.95 4.03 -4.95
N PHE A 435 -6.81 3.34 -5.04
CA PHE A 435 -5.48 3.91 -4.84
C PHE A 435 -4.74 4.25 -6.14
N HIS A 436 -5.19 3.77 -7.30
CA HIS A 436 -4.61 4.10 -8.60
C HIS A 436 -4.73 5.60 -8.93
N PRO A 437 -3.75 6.23 -9.63
CA PRO A 437 -3.77 7.66 -9.94
C PRO A 437 -5.04 8.16 -10.64
N ILE A 438 -5.66 7.32 -11.48
CA ILE A 438 -6.96 7.64 -12.13
C ILE A 438 -8.05 7.80 -11.08
N SER A 439 -8.16 6.86 -10.14
CA SER A 439 -9.16 6.88 -9.07
C SER A 439 -8.90 8.01 -8.08
N ARG A 440 -7.62 8.27 -7.77
CA ARG A 440 -7.22 9.44 -6.98
C ARG A 440 -7.62 10.75 -7.65
N LEU A 441 -7.44 10.87 -8.96
CA LEU A 441 -7.85 12.07 -9.70
C LEU A 441 -9.36 12.28 -9.63
N LYS A 442 -10.17 11.24 -9.83
CA LYS A 442 -11.64 11.32 -9.69
C LYS A 442 -12.03 11.87 -8.31
N LYS A 443 -11.43 11.32 -7.25
CA LYS A 443 -11.66 11.79 -5.88
C LYS A 443 -11.25 13.25 -5.70
N GLN A 444 -10.05 13.64 -6.14
CA GLN A 444 -9.54 15.01 -6.08
C GLN A 444 -10.48 16.00 -6.77
N VAL A 445 -11.01 15.64 -7.94
CA VAL A 445 -11.97 16.47 -8.68
C VAL A 445 -13.25 16.67 -7.88
N LEU A 446 -13.82 15.61 -7.30
CA LEU A 446 -15.04 15.71 -6.50
C LEU A 446 -14.85 16.53 -5.22
N GLU A 447 -13.70 16.39 -4.55
CA GLU A 447 -13.35 17.20 -3.37
C GLU A 447 -13.13 18.69 -3.73
N CYS A 448 -12.44 18.96 -4.84
CA CYS A 448 -12.28 20.31 -5.36
C CYS A 448 -13.61 20.93 -5.75
N MET A 449 -14.52 20.17 -6.37
CA MET A 449 -15.85 20.66 -6.73
C MET A 449 -16.65 21.07 -5.48
N LYS A 450 -16.64 20.24 -4.43
CA LYS A 450 -17.29 20.58 -3.15
C LYS A 450 -16.71 21.86 -2.54
N SER A 451 -15.39 22.01 -2.54
CA SER A 451 -14.72 23.21 -2.05
C SER A 451 -15.09 24.47 -2.86
N ILE A 452 -15.19 24.38 -4.19
CA ILE A 452 -15.62 25.51 -5.03
C ILE A 452 -17.12 25.78 -4.88
N HIS A 453 -17.93 24.77 -4.55
CA HIS A 453 -19.35 24.94 -4.30
C HIS A 453 -19.60 25.81 -3.07
N SER A 454 -18.81 25.66 -1.99
CA SER A 454 -18.99 26.46 -0.77
C SER A 454 -18.76 27.97 -0.98
N TRP A 455 -18.19 28.39 -2.12
CA TRP A 455 -18.01 29.81 -2.42
C TRP A 455 -19.33 30.58 -2.49
N SER A 456 -20.44 29.94 -2.87
CA SER A 456 -21.77 30.58 -2.86
C SER A 456 -22.32 30.82 -1.44
N GLU A 457 -21.75 30.14 -0.45
CA GLU A 457 -22.13 30.24 0.96
C GLU A 457 -21.25 31.22 1.73
N LEU A 458 -20.22 31.78 1.08
CA LEU A 458 -19.32 32.75 1.71
C LEU A 458 -20.09 34.03 2.11
N LEU A 459 -19.87 34.46 3.34
CA LEU A 459 -20.51 35.64 3.90
C LEU A 459 -20.09 36.90 3.14
N THR A 460 -21.08 37.61 2.61
CA THR A 460 -20.88 38.87 1.91
C THR A 460 -21.20 40.06 2.81
N VAL A 461 -20.54 41.19 2.55
CA VAL A 461 -20.80 42.44 3.28
C VAL A 461 -22.14 43.01 2.78
N PRO A 462 -23.01 43.55 3.68
CA PRO A 462 -24.28 44.17 3.28
C PRO A 462 -24.08 45.26 2.22
N GLU A 463 -24.93 45.26 1.19
CA GLU A 463 -24.83 46.17 0.03
C GLU A 463 -24.79 47.66 0.42
N GLU A 464 -25.49 48.03 1.49
CA GLU A 464 -25.50 49.39 2.06
C GLU A 464 -24.10 49.89 2.47
N GLN A 465 -23.22 48.99 2.91
CA GLN A 465 -21.83 49.30 3.30
C GLN A 465 -20.86 49.25 2.11
N VAL A 466 -21.29 48.69 0.98
CA VAL A 466 -20.51 48.59 -0.27
C VAL A 466 -20.75 49.83 -1.13
N GLN A 467 -21.99 50.32 -1.21
CA GLN A 467 -22.36 51.52 -1.97
C GLN A 467 -21.70 52.82 -1.47
N THR A 468 -21.23 52.83 -0.22
CA THR A 468 -20.46 53.95 0.35
C THR A 468 -19.03 54.04 -0.20
N ILE A 469 -18.56 53.02 -0.93
CA ILE A 469 -17.23 52.93 -1.53
C ILE A 469 -17.36 53.15 -3.04
N LYS A 470 -17.06 54.38 -3.52
CA LYS A 470 -17.11 54.73 -4.96
C LYS A 470 -16.06 53.94 -5.76
N GLY A 471 -16.46 53.37 -6.91
CA GLY A 471 -15.52 52.90 -7.95
C GLY A 471 -15.68 51.47 -8.47
N LEU A 472 -16.85 50.82 -8.31
CA LEU A 472 -17.14 49.53 -8.95
C LEU A 472 -18.13 49.75 -10.11
N GLU A 473 -17.61 50.08 -11.29
CA GLU A 473 -18.41 50.10 -12.53
C GLU A 473 -18.64 48.66 -13.03
N GLU A 474 -19.83 48.39 -13.56
CA GLU A 474 -20.14 47.13 -14.26
C GLU A 474 -19.40 47.09 -15.60
N ASN A 475 -18.34 46.27 -15.66
CA ASN A 475 -17.43 46.20 -16.80
C ASN A 475 -18.07 45.45 -17.99
N ALA A 476 -18.08 46.07 -19.18
CA ALA A 476 -18.41 45.41 -20.45
C ALA A 476 -17.56 44.14 -20.74
N GLU A 477 -16.36 44.05 -20.15
CA GLU A 477 -15.48 42.87 -20.20
C GLU A 477 -16.10 41.63 -19.54
N ALA A 478 -16.97 41.81 -18.53
CA ALA A 478 -17.66 40.71 -17.86
C ALA A 478 -18.62 39.98 -18.83
N SER A 479 -19.28 40.71 -19.72
CA SER A 479 -20.19 40.14 -20.72
C SER A 479 -19.43 39.31 -21.76
N THR A 480 -18.28 39.78 -22.24
CA THR A 480 -17.41 39.01 -23.15
C THR A 480 -16.87 37.75 -22.50
N PHE A 481 -16.50 37.83 -21.22
CA PHE A 481 -16.02 36.69 -20.45
C PHE A 481 -17.09 35.60 -20.27
N ILE A 482 -18.32 36.00 -19.93
CA ILE A 482 -19.46 35.10 -19.78
C ILE A 482 -19.80 34.41 -21.11
N LEU A 483 -19.78 35.16 -22.23
CA LEU A 483 -20.02 34.58 -23.56
C LEU A 483 -18.96 33.53 -23.93
N MET A 484 -17.67 33.81 -23.67
CA MET A 484 -16.59 32.88 -23.96
C MET A 484 -16.69 31.61 -23.10
N LEU A 485 -17.03 31.75 -21.82
CA LEU A 485 -17.30 30.61 -20.94
C LEU A 485 -18.48 29.77 -21.45
N SER A 486 -19.59 30.43 -21.81
CA SER A 486 -20.76 29.74 -22.34
C SER A 486 -20.42 28.97 -23.62
N GLU A 487 -19.68 29.58 -24.54
CA GLU A 487 -19.26 28.94 -25.79
C GLU A 487 -18.39 27.69 -25.55
N ILE A 488 -17.33 27.82 -24.73
CA ILE A 488 -16.45 26.68 -24.44
C ILE A 488 -17.24 25.57 -23.74
N THR A 489 -18.14 25.92 -22.81
CA THR A 489 -18.88 24.90 -22.09
C THR A 489 -19.89 24.19 -23.01
N SER A 490 -20.57 24.91 -23.91
CA SER A 490 -21.41 24.30 -24.95
C SER A 490 -20.62 23.35 -25.85
N GLN A 491 -19.38 23.70 -26.21
CA GLN A 491 -18.50 22.79 -26.97
C GLN A 491 -18.17 21.53 -26.16
N LEU A 492 -17.82 21.67 -24.88
CA LEU A 492 -17.51 20.53 -24.02
C LEU A 492 -18.72 19.61 -23.78
N LEU A 493 -19.92 20.18 -23.66
CA LEU A 493 -21.16 19.41 -23.50
C LEU A 493 -21.46 18.51 -24.69
N GLN A 494 -20.99 18.82 -25.91
CA GLN A 494 -21.18 17.96 -27.08
C GLN A 494 -20.44 16.61 -26.96
N TYR A 495 -19.43 16.53 -26.09
CA TYR A 495 -18.68 15.29 -25.84
C TYR A 495 -19.27 14.44 -24.71
N MET A 496 -20.42 14.83 -24.15
CA MET A 496 -21.06 14.13 -23.05
C MET A 496 -21.81 12.87 -23.53
N PRO A 497 -21.86 11.80 -22.72
CA PRO A 497 -22.81 10.72 -22.94
C PRO A 497 -24.25 11.26 -22.89
N GLN A 498 -25.11 10.81 -23.82
CA GLN A 498 -26.52 11.27 -23.93
C GLN A 498 -27.35 11.08 -22.65
N ASN A 499 -26.91 10.20 -21.75
CA ASN A 499 -27.57 9.89 -20.48
C ASN A 499 -27.33 10.94 -19.38
N CYS A 500 -26.46 11.94 -19.60
CA CYS A 500 -26.03 12.88 -18.57
C CYS A 500 -26.64 14.29 -18.67
N CYS A 501 -27.13 14.73 -19.84
CA CYS A 501 -27.73 16.06 -20.05
C CYS A 501 -28.74 16.11 -21.22
N SER A 502 -29.80 16.92 -21.09
CA SER A 502 -30.58 17.47 -22.20
C SER A 502 -29.91 18.75 -22.73
N SER A 503 -30.00 19.02 -24.04
CA SER A 503 -29.33 20.17 -24.68
C SER A 503 -29.83 21.56 -24.25
N ASP A 504 -30.91 21.62 -23.45
CA ASP A 504 -31.61 22.86 -23.06
C ASP A 504 -31.30 23.35 -21.64
N ASP A 505 -30.49 22.63 -20.86
CA ASP A 505 -30.23 22.99 -19.46
C ASP A 505 -29.17 24.11 -19.32
N SER A 506 -29.53 25.24 -18.70
CA SER A 506 -28.57 26.30 -18.37
C SER A 506 -27.57 25.81 -17.32
N ILE A 507 -26.27 25.84 -17.62
CA ILE A 507 -25.22 25.31 -16.74
C ILE A 507 -25.18 26.08 -15.42
N ASN A 508 -25.73 25.46 -14.38
CA ASN A 508 -25.68 25.97 -13.01
C ASN A 508 -24.79 25.08 -12.14
N SER A 509 -24.54 25.53 -10.91
CA SER A 509 -23.67 24.84 -9.96
C SER A 509 -24.06 23.38 -9.70
N VAL A 510 -25.36 23.09 -9.74
CA VAL A 510 -25.96 21.77 -9.45
C VAL A 510 -25.79 20.82 -10.63
N LEU A 511 -25.98 21.29 -11.86
CA LEU A 511 -25.78 20.49 -13.07
C LEU A 511 -24.32 20.11 -13.24
N THR A 512 -23.38 21.03 -12.99
CA THR A 512 -21.94 20.71 -13.02
C THR A 512 -21.58 19.62 -12.02
N GLU A 513 -22.17 19.64 -10.82
CA GLU A 513 -21.89 18.63 -9.80
C GLU A 513 -22.40 17.25 -10.22
N ARG A 514 -23.65 17.18 -10.70
CA ARG A 514 -24.24 15.93 -11.23
C ARG A 514 -23.41 15.36 -12.39
N LEU A 515 -22.96 16.24 -13.29
CA LEU A 515 -22.11 15.87 -14.41
C LEU A 515 -20.77 15.26 -13.96
N LEU A 516 -20.07 15.94 -13.06
CA LEU A 516 -18.79 15.46 -12.54
C LEU A 516 -18.92 14.12 -11.82
N VAL A 517 -20.00 13.94 -11.05
CA VAL A 517 -20.31 12.66 -10.39
C VAL A 517 -20.52 11.56 -11.45
N GLY A 518 -21.42 11.78 -12.42
CA GLY A 518 -21.70 10.77 -13.46
C GLY A 518 -20.47 10.41 -14.31
N LEU A 519 -19.64 11.40 -14.67
CA LEU A 519 -18.40 11.14 -15.40
C LEU A 519 -17.36 10.41 -14.53
N CYS A 520 -17.23 10.76 -13.26
CA CYS A 520 -16.35 10.07 -12.32
C CYS A 520 -16.78 8.61 -12.07
N ASP A 521 -18.08 8.30 -12.16
CA ASP A 521 -18.59 6.93 -12.03
C ASP A 521 -18.25 6.06 -13.26
N THR A 522 -17.85 6.68 -14.38
CA THR A 522 -17.47 5.93 -15.60
C THR A 522 -16.26 5.05 -15.33
N ARG A 523 -16.39 3.76 -15.60
CA ARG A 523 -15.32 2.79 -15.37
C ARG A 523 -14.16 2.98 -16.35
N ILE A 524 -12.95 3.10 -15.83
CA ILE A 524 -11.72 3.18 -16.62
C ILE A 524 -10.82 2.03 -16.21
N ARG A 525 -10.29 1.27 -17.17
CA ARG A 525 -9.37 0.16 -16.89
C ARG A 525 -8.09 0.72 -16.26
N THR A 526 -7.77 0.24 -15.07
CA THR A 526 -6.58 0.69 -14.32
C THR A 526 -5.41 -0.29 -14.45
N LEU A 527 -5.70 -1.58 -14.56
CA LEU A 527 -4.68 -2.62 -14.74
C LEU A 527 -3.85 -2.39 -16.00
N TYR A 528 -2.52 -2.46 -15.82
CA TYR A 528 -1.54 -2.32 -16.89
C TYR A 528 -1.65 -1.01 -17.67
N SER A 529 -2.02 0.08 -16.97
CA SER A 529 -2.13 1.42 -17.54
C SER A 529 -0.84 1.82 -18.28
N PRO A 530 -0.92 2.17 -19.58
CA PRO A 530 0.25 2.57 -20.37
C PRO A 530 0.95 3.81 -19.81
N ARG A 531 2.27 3.91 -19.99
CA ARG A 531 3.06 5.07 -19.54
C ARG A 531 2.50 6.42 -20.02
N PRO A 532 2.07 6.60 -21.30
CA PRO A 532 1.49 7.86 -21.74
C PRO A 532 0.23 8.25 -20.97
N VAL A 533 -0.60 7.27 -20.58
CA VAL A 533 -1.80 7.51 -19.75
C VAL A 533 -1.40 8.04 -18.39
N LEU A 534 -0.44 7.39 -17.72
CA LEU A 534 0.04 7.82 -16.41
C LEU A 534 0.68 9.22 -16.46
N GLU A 535 1.42 9.55 -17.51
CA GLU A 535 1.99 10.91 -17.69
C GLU A 535 0.90 11.98 -17.77
N ILE A 536 -0.17 11.74 -18.54
CA ILE A 536 -1.31 12.66 -18.62
C ILE A 536 -2.01 12.78 -17.26
N VAL A 537 -2.30 11.66 -16.60
CA VAL A 537 -2.99 11.64 -15.30
C VAL A 537 -2.19 12.41 -14.25
N VAL A 538 -0.86 12.30 -14.24
CA VAL A 538 0.00 13.06 -13.31
C VAL A 538 -0.17 14.57 -13.52
N ILE A 539 -0.21 15.05 -14.77
CA ILE A 539 -0.42 16.48 -15.05
C ILE A 539 -1.82 16.92 -14.63
N LEU A 540 -2.86 16.13 -14.96
CA LEU A 540 -4.23 16.43 -14.57
C LEU A 540 -4.42 16.47 -13.04
N ARG A 541 -3.78 15.56 -12.30
CA ARG A 541 -3.74 15.58 -10.83
C ARG A 541 -3.12 16.87 -10.31
N LYS A 542 -1.98 17.29 -10.86
CA LYS A 542 -1.36 18.56 -10.48
C LYS A 542 -2.29 19.74 -10.73
N ILE A 543 -2.95 19.81 -11.89
CA ILE A 543 -3.93 20.88 -12.19
C ILE A 543 -5.05 20.89 -11.14
N SER A 544 -5.65 19.72 -10.85
CA SER A 544 -6.72 19.57 -9.85
C SER A 544 -6.27 20.01 -8.45
N THR A 545 -5.06 19.61 -8.02
CA THR A 545 -4.48 20.04 -6.74
C THR A 545 -4.31 21.57 -6.67
N GLN A 546 -3.81 22.21 -7.73
CA GLN A 546 -3.70 23.67 -7.77
C GLN A 546 -5.08 24.34 -7.71
N CYS A 547 -6.08 23.83 -8.43
CA CYS A 547 -7.45 24.33 -8.34
C CYS A 547 -8.02 24.23 -6.92
N HIS A 548 -7.79 23.10 -6.23
CA HIS A 548 -8.22 22.92 -4.84
C HIS A 548 -7.53 23.92 -3.91
N GLN A 549 -6.22 24.13 -4.08
CA GLN A 549 -5.45 25.09 -3.29
C GLN A 549 -5.94 26.53 -3.49
N VAL A 550 -6.30 26.93 -4.71
CA VAL A 550 -6.94 28.23 -4.96
C VAL A 550 -8.25 28.35 -4.17
N SER A 551 -9.05 27.28 -4.14
CA SER A 551 -10.29 27.24 -3.37
C SER A 551 -10.08 27.42 -1.88
N GLU A 552 -9.14 26.69 -1.29
CA GLU A 552 -8.80 26.85 0.13
C GLU A 552 -8.31 28.26 0.46
N GLN A 553 -7.46 28.84 -0.39
CA GLN A 553 -6.98 30.22 -0.22
C GLN A 553 -8.10 31.25 -0.30
N VAL A 554 -9.04 31.08 -1.23
CA VAL A 554 -10.21 31.96 -1.41
C VAL A 554 -11.11 31.88 -0.18
N VAL A 555 -11.46 30.68 0.26
CA VAL A 555 -12.32 30.47 1.45
C VAL A 555 -11.68 31.09 2.69
N ALA A 556 -10.42 30.73 2.99
CA ALA A 556 -9.71 31.26 4.15
C ALA A 556 -9.54 32.78 4.10
N SER A 557 -9.23 33.34 2.92
CA SER A 557 -9.11 34.78 2.74
C SER A 557 -10.45 35.50 2.88
N ALA A 558 -11.53 34.95 2.33
CA ALA A 558 -12.87 35.50 2.45
C ALA A 558 -13.35 35.55 3.89
N GLU A 559 -13.26 34.44 4.61
CA GLU A 559 -13.65 34.35 6.02
C GLU A 559 -12.84 35.32 6.89
N MET A 560 -11.51 35.29 6.76
CA MET A 560 -10.63 36.18 7.53
C MET A 560 -10.96 37.66 7.26
N ARG A 561 -11.14 38.04 5.98
CA ARG A 561 -11.43 39.44 5.60
C ARG A 561 -12.83 39.86 6.05
N TYR A 562 -13.82 38.97 5.97
CA TYR A 562 -15.16 39.24 6.50
C TYR A 562 -15.11 39.52 8.00
N THR A 563 -14.44 38.68 8.80
CA THR A 563 -14.29 38.91 10.25
C THR A 563 -13.59 40.24 10.54
N GLN A 564 -12.52 40.57 9.81
CA GLN A 564 -11.83 41.86 9.97
C GLN A 564 -12.69 43.05 9.54
N TRP A 565 -13.57 42.87 8.55
CA TRP A 565 -14.54 43.88 8.15
C TRP A 565 -15.53 44.17 9.27
N MET A 566 -16.16 43.12 9.80
CA MET A 566 -17.17 43.21 10.86
C MET A 566 -16.59 43.81 12.14
N ASN A 567 -15.36 43.45 12.49
CA ASN A 567 -14.63 44.00 13.64
C ASN A 567 -14.07 45.41 13.39
N LYS A 568 -14.33 46.01 12.23
CA LYS A 568 -13.83 47.33 11.79
C LYS A 568 -12.31 47.47 11.81
N THR A 569 -11.57 46.36 11.72
CA THR A 569 -10.10 46.34 11.73
C THR A 569 -9.49 46.43 10.33
N LEU A 570 -10.28 46.28 9.27
CA LEU A 570 -9.81 46.50 7.88
C LEU A 570 -9.57 47.97 7.57
N ARG A 571 -8.36 48.28 7.08
CA ARG A 571 -8.02 49.60 6.50
C ARG A 571 -8.70 49.80 5.14
N SER A 572 -8.93 51.05 4.74
CA SER A 572 -9.63 51.41 3.49
C SER A 572 -9.09 50.69 2.24
N ARG A 573 -7.77 50.62 2.05
CA ARG A 573 -7.15 49.88 0.92
C ARG A 573 -7.47 48.38 0.96
N GLN A 574 -7.48 47.78 2.16
CA GLN A 574 -7.78 46.36 2.33
C GLN A 574 -9.27 46.07 2.09
N ARG A 575 -10.16 47.04 2.38
CA ARG A 575 -11.58 46.98 2.05
C ARG A 575 -11.82 46.95 0.54
N HIS A 576 -11.16 47.85 -0.20
CA HIS A 576 -11.24 47.85 -1.67
C HIS A 576 -10.73 46.53 -2.27
N ASN A 577 -9.59 46.03 -1.79
CA ASN A 577 -9.06 44.74 -2.27
C ASN A 577 -10.00 43.57 -1.94
N TYR A 578 -10.66 43.59 -0.78
CA TYR A 578 -11.65 42.57 -0.43
C TYR A 578 -12.85 42.59 -1.37
N LEU A 579 -13.37 43.77 -1.72
CA LEU A 579 -14.44 43.89 -2.71
C LEU A 579 -14.01 43.43 -4.11
N ARG A 580 -12.76 43.74 -4.53
CA ARG A 580 -12.20 43.21 -5.78
C ARG A 580 -12.17 41.69 -5.78
N MET A 581 -11.67 41.08 -4.70
CA MET A 581 -11.70 39.63 -4.52
C MET A 581 -13.12 39.08 -4.67
N LEU A 582 -14.10 39.62 -3.95
CA LEU A 582 -15.50 39.17 -4.01
C LEU A 582 -16.10 39.27 -5.42
N ASN A 583 -15.65 40.24 -6.22
CA ASN A 583 -16.05 40.33 -7.63
C ASN A 583 -15.31 39.31 -8.50
N SER A 584 -13.98 39.16 -8.34
CA SER A 584 -13.19 38.19 -9.09
C SER A 584 -13.63 36.74 -8.86
N ILE A 585 -14.03 36.37 -7.63
CA ILE A 585 -14.47 35.00 -7.33
C ILE A 585 -15.75 34.61 -8.07
N LYS A 586 -16.63 35.57 -8.40
CA LYS A 586 -17.84 35.33 -9.21
C LYS A 586 -17.48 34.83 -10.62
N PHE A 587 -16.34 35.26 -11.15
CA PHE A 587 -15.83 34.86 -12.45
C PHE A 587 -14.90 33.65 -12.38
N LEU A 588 -14.06 33.56 -11.34
CA LEU A 588 -13.13 32.45 -11.16
C LEU A 588 -13.85 31.12 -10.85
N SER A 589 -14.94 31.14 -10.09
CA SER A 589 -15.68 29.91 -9.74
C SER A 589 -16.19 29.15 -10.98
N PRO A 590 -16.89 29.77 -11.95
CA PRO A 590 -17.26 29.12 -13.21
C PRO A 590 -16.06 28.58 -14.01
N VAL A 591 -14.93 29.28 -14.02
CA VAL A 591 -13.73 28.84 -14.75
C VAL A 591 -13.10 27.61 -14.09
N LEU A 592 -12.96 27.61 -12.77
CA LEU A 592 -12.42 26.46 -12.05
C LEU A 592 -13.31 25.24 -12.24
N ARG A 593 -14.64 25.42 -12.19
CA ARG A 593 -15.63 24.37 -12.53
C ARG A 593 -15.45 23.86 -13.96
N LEU A 594 -15.26 24.75 -14.94
CA LEU A 594 -14.97 24.38 -16.32
C LEU A 594 -13.70 23.55 -16.45
N ILE A 595 -12.64 23.91 -15.72
CA ILE A 595 -11.38 23.14 -15.69
C ILE A 595 -11.62 21.75 -15.09
N LEU A 596 -12.43 21.62 -14.04
CA LEU A 596 -12.79 20.31 -13.47
C LEU A 596 -13.58 19.45 -14.46
N ILE A 597 -14.53 20.03 -15.20
CA ILE A 597 -15.25 19.32 -16.28
C ILE A 597 -14.26 18.85 -17.35
N PHE A 598 -13.38 19.75 -17.80
CA PHE A 598 -12.33 19.44 -18.77
C PHE A 598 -11.45 18.27 -18.29
N ILE A 599 -10.92 18.33 -17.07
CA ILE A 599 -10.11 17.25 -16.48
C ILE A 599 -10.86 15.91 -16.53
N THR A 600 -12.14 15.91 -16.18
CA THR A 600 -12.92 14.67 -16.05
C THR A 600 -13.26 14.07 -17.41
N LEU A 601 -13.60 14.89 -18.39
CA LEU A 601 -13.82 14.43 -19.77
C LEU A 601 -12.55 13.87 -20.42
N GLU A 602 -11.41 14.56 -20.23
CA GLU A 602 -10.11 14.06 -20.68
C GLU A 602 -9.76 12.73 -19.99
N LEU A 603 -10.09 12.60 -18.70
CA LEU A 603 -9.87 11.37 -17.93
C LEU A 603 -10.71 10.20 -18.48
N VAL A 604 -12.00 10.40 -18.77
CA VAL A 604 -12.87 9.36 -19.35
C VAL A 604 -12.31 8.84 -20.68
N SER A 605 -11.71 9.73 -21.47
CA SER A 605 -11.11 9.39 -22.77
C SER A 605 -9.61 9.11 -22.70
N VAL A 606 -9.03 8.95 -21.50
CA VAL A 606 -7.55 8.99 -21.33
C VAL A 606 -6.84 7.90 -22.12
N LEU A 607 -7.45 6.73 -22.28
CA LEU A 607 -6.88 5.60 -23.03
C LEU A 607 -6.69 5.90 -24.53
N SER A 608 -7.42 6.89 -25.08
CA SER A 608 -7.28 7.34 -26.46
C SER A 608 -5.92 8.01 -26.71
N VAL A 609 -5.18 8.40 -25.66
CA VAL A 609 -3.84 8.98 -25.80
C VAL A 609 -2.88 8.04 -26.51
N CYS A 610 -3.06 6.73 -26.32
CA CYS A 610 -2.24 5.69 -26.94
C CYS A 610 -2.40 5.64 -28.48
N LYS A 611 -3.47 6.24 -29.01
CA LYS A 611 -3.75 6.31 -30.45
C LYS A 611 -3.20 7.57 -31.11
N LYS A 612 -2.71 8.56 -30.32
CA LYS A 612 -2.16 9.80 -30.88
C LYS A 612 -0.77 9.55 -31.49
N ASN A 613 -0.51 10.20 -32.62
CA ASN A 613 0.84 10.26 -33.16
C ASN A 613 1.77 11.10 -32.23
N PRO A 614 3.10 10.94 -32.31
CA PRO A 614 4.03 11.63 -31.43
C PRO A 614 3.92 13.16 -31.46
N PHE A 615 3.61 13.74 -32.61
CA PHE A 615 3.47 15.20 -32.76
C PHE A 615 2.25 15.73 -32.00
N ASP A 616 1.07 15.13 -32.22
CA ASP A 616 -0.16 15.51 -31.55
C ASP A 616 -0.09 15.26 -30.04
N TYR A 617 0.57 14.17 -29.64
CA TYR A 617 0.84 13.88 -28.23
C TYR A 617 1.68 14.97 -27.57
N GLN A 618 2.77 15.43 -28.20
CA GLN A 618 3.59 16.52 -27.69
C GLN A 618 2.85 17.86 -27.63
N GLN A 619 2.03 18.18 -28.65
CA GLN A 619 1.21 19.39 -28.65
C GLN A 619 0.18 19.36 -27.52
N TYR A 620 -0.47 18.22 -27.30
CA TYR A 620 -1.40 18.02 -26.21
C TYR A 620 -0.74 18.15 -24.84
N LEU A 621 0.44 17.54 -24.63
CA LEU A 621 1.23 17.72 -23.41
C LEU A 621 1.62 19.18 -23.16
N LYS A 622 2.04 19.91 -24.18
CA LYS A 622 2.36 21.34 -24.07
C LYS A 622 1.15 22.15 -23.64
N PHE A 623 -0.03 21.82 -24.18
CA PHE A 623 -1.27 22.45 -23.76
C PHE A 623 -1.60 22.17 -22.29
N LEU A 624 -1.58 20.90 -21.84
CA LEU A 624 -1.84 20.58 -20.43
C LEU A 624 -0.85 21.27 -19.49
N LYS A 625 0.44 21.32 -19.85
CA LYS A 625 1.46 22.07 -19.10
C LYS A 625 1.15 23.57 -19.04
N SER A 626 0.55 24.14 -20.08
CA SER A 626 0.13 25.55 -20.07
C SER A 626 -1.07 25.80 -19.13
N VAL A 627 -1.99 24.84 -19.02
CA VAL A 627 -3.10 24.89 -18.05
C VAL A 627 -2.58 24.71 -16.62
N LEU A 628 -1.59 23.82 -16.42
CA LEU A 628 -0.91 23.68 -15.13
C LEU A 628 -0.19 24.97 -14.73
N GLN A 629 0.58 25.57 -15.63
CA GLN A 629 1.25 26.85 -15.36
C GLN A 629 0.24 27.95 -14.99
N TYR A 630 -0.92 27.96 -15.65
CA TYR A 630 -2.01 28.86 -15.31
C TYR A 630 -2.49 28.66 -13.87
N THR A 631 -2.77 27.42 -13.45
CA THR A 631 -3.28 27.17 -12.10
C THR A 631 -2.23 27.41 -11.02
N GLU A 632 -0.94 27.11 -11.27
CA GLU A 632 0.19 27.46 -10.38
C GLU A 632 0.33 28.98 -10.19
N ASN A 633 0.19 29.74 -11.29
CA ASN A 633 0.20 31.20 -11.22
C ASN A 633 -1.01 31.73 -10.47
N LEU A 634 -2.19 31.11 -10.65
CA LEU A 634 -3.40 31.49 -9.95
C LEU A 634 -3.24 31.30 -8.43
N VAL A 635 -2.69 30.17 -7.98
CA VAL A 635 -2.34 29.93 -6.55
C VAL A 635 -1.42 31.01 -6.00
N THR A 636 -0.45 31.46 -6.80
CA THR A 636 0.44 32.54 -6.38
C THR A 636 -0.33 33.85 -6.21
N TYR A 637 -1.21 34.19 -7.15
CA TYR A 637 -1.93 35.46 -7.17
C TYR A 637 -3.07 35.54 -6.14
N THR A 638 -3.74 34.42 -5.85
CA THR A 638 -4.82 34.32 -4.85
C THR A 638 -4.31 34.16 -3.42
N SER A 639 -3.00 34.00 -3.23
CA SER A 639 -2.41 33.96 -1.89
C SER A 639 -2.66 35.26 -1.11
N ALA A 640 -2.83 35.14 0.20
CA ALA A 640 -3.07 36.28 1.09
C ALA A 640 -1.94 37.33 1.05
N GLU A 641 -0.72 36.91 0.70
CA GLU A 641 0.46 37.75 0.57
C GLU A 641 0.46 38.58 -0.71
N LYS A 642 0.17 37.96 -1.87
CA LYS A 642 0.21 38.64 -3.18
C LYS A 642 -1.06 39.42 -3.45
N ASN A 643 -2.23 38.79 -3.24
CA ASN A 643 -3.54 39.44 -3.32
C ASN A 643 -3.77 40.18 -4.67
N LYS A 644 -3.44 39.51 -5.78
CA LYS A 644 -3.38 40.05 -7.15
C LYS A 644 -4.58 39.63 -8.01
N TRP A 645 -5.76 40.17 -7.68
CA TRP A 645 -7.02 39.75 -8.29
C TRP A 645 -7.22 40.26 -9.72
N ASP A 646 -6.73 41.45 -10.04
CA ASP A 646 -6.85 42.04 -11.38
C ASP A 646 -5.95 41.25 -12.36
N GLU A 647 -4.71 40.94 -11.98
CA GLU A 647 -3.80 40.11 -12.78
C GLU A 647 -4.28 38.64 -12.89
N ALA A 648 -4.96 38.13 -11.87
CA ALA A 648 -5.61 36.81 -11.94
C ALA A 648 -6.70 36.78 -13.03
N MET A 649 -7.51 37.84 -13.14
CA MET A 649 -8.56 37.93 -14.16
C MET A 649 -7.99 37.99 -15.58
N GLU A 650 -6.92 38.78 -15.81
CA GLU A 650 -6.23 38.84 -17.11
C GLU A 650 -5.65 37.46 -17.50
N LEU A 651 -4.99 36.82 -16.53
CA LEU A 651 -4.41 35.49 -16.69
C LEU A 651 -5.50 34.45 -17.03
N THR A 652 -6.67 34.54 -16.41
CA THR A 652 -7.81 33.67 -16.68
C THR A 652 -8.34 33.86 -18.10
N HIS A 653 -8.55 35.10 -18.54
CA HIS A 653 -8.99 35.40 -19.90
C HIS A 653 -8.05 34.81 -20.96
N ASN A 654 -6.74 34.99 -20.77
CA ASN A 654 -5.73 34.44 -21.67
C ASN A 654 -5.75 32.90 -21.73
N THR A 655 -6.12 32.24 -20.64
CA THR A 655 -6.20 30.78 -20.58
C THR A 655 -7.46 30.26 -21.26
N LEU A 656 -8.61 30.94 -21.11
CA LEU A 656 -9.84 30.60 -21.84
C LEU A 656 -9.63 30.66 -23.35
N ILE A 657 -8.92 31.67 -23.87
CA ILE A 657 -8.55 31.76 -25.29
C ILE A 657 -7.75 30.53 -25.74
N LYS A 658 -6.79 30.07 -24.92
CA LYS A 658 -5.99 28.88 -25.23
C LYS A 658 -6.83 27.60 -25.24
N ILE A 659 -7.73 27.44 -24.27
CA ILE A 659 -8.65 26.30 -24.19
C ILE A 659 -9.55 26.25 -25.44
N ARG A 660 -10.16 27.38 -25.81
CA ARG A 660 -10.98 27.51 -27.03
C ARG A 660 -10.19 27.10 -28.28
N LYS A 661 -8.99 27.65 -28.46
CA LYS A 661 -8.14 27.37 -29.63
C LYS A 661 -7.73 25.90 -29.76
N ILE A 662 -7.52 25.20 -28.65
CA ILE A 662 -7.20 23.77 -28.67
C ILE A 662 -8.45 22.92 -28.98
N SER A 663 -9.62 23.33 -28.45
CA SER A 663 -10.91 22.73 -28.77
C SER A 663 -11.17 22.78 -30.28
N ASP A 664 -11.00 23.95 -30.89
CA ASP A 664 -11.17 24.15 -32.34
C ASP A 664 -10.24 23.28 -33.19
N ARG A 665 -9.03 22.99 -32.67
CA ARG A 665 -8.03 22.14 -33.34
C ARG A 665 -8.26 20.65 -33.17
N LYS A 666 -9.28 20.22 -32.39
CA LYS A 666 -9.58 18.81 -32.09
C LYS A 666 -8.39 18.02 -31.53
N LEU A 667 -7.51 18.70 -30.79
CA LEU A 667 -6.30 18.10 -30.21
C LEU A 667 -6.54 17.44 -28.84
N MET A 668 -7.71 17.66 -28.24
CA MET A 668 -8.18 17.02 -27.01
C MET A 668 -8.33 15.49 -27.14
N LEU A 669 -8.44 14.76 -26.02
CA LEU A 669 -8.67 13.30 -26.05
C LEU A 669 -10.14 12.95 -26.22
N MET A 670 -11.03 13.87 -25.87
CA MET A 670 -12.47 13.70 -25.98
C MET A 670 -12.86 13.42 -27.43
N HIS A 671 -13.65 12.36 -27.62
CA HIS A 671 -14.29 12.05 -28.88
C HIS A 671 -15.81 12.11 -28.68
N LEU A 672 -16.55 12.45 -29.75
CA LEU A 672 -18.02 12.42 -29.72
C LEU A 672 -18.47 11.05 -29.24
N ALA A 673 -19.36 11.01 -28.24
CA ALA A 673 -19.99 9.77 -27.80
C ALA A 673 -20.80 9.20 -28.97
N THR A 674 -20.38 8.05 -29.51
CA THR A 674 -21.21 7.24 -30.42
C THR A 674 -22.20 6.39 -29.65
#